data_AF-A0A945V167-F1
#
_entry.id   AF-A0A945V167-F1
#
_cell.length_a   1.000
_cell.length_b   1.000
_cell.length_c   1.000
_cell.angle_alpha   90.00
_cell.angle_beta   90.00
_cell.angle_gamma   90.00
#
_symmetry.space_group_name_H-M   'P 1'
#
loop_
_entity.id
_entity.type
_entity.pdbx_description
1 polymer ?
#
loop_
_entity_poly.entity_id
_entity_poly.type
_entity_poly.pdbx_seq_one_letter_code
_entity_poly.pdbx_strand_id
1 'polypeptide(L)'
;MEKTLFKFIWRYSKRDQIILLVMTALSFPFLYFSLDLPKIIINKAISGKNIPSEIFGVPIDQIEYLLVLSLAFLLLVCINGGFKFYVNVFRGQLGERMLRRLRFDLLARVLRFPLPQFRRVSQGEVIQMVTAEVEPLGGFVGDSVALPAFQGGTLITILIFMFVQDWMLGLAAIALYPIQGYIIPKLQWHVNQLGKARVQNVRRLSEKIGESVSGIEELHANDGARRVLATFTERLGTIYDIRYEIFQRKFFIKFVNNFIAQLTPFFFYSIGGYLVIKGDLTFGALVAILAAYKDLSAPWKELLTYYQRLADSKIKYDQVIEQFDPPGILPENAQFAELEADFSLAGTISANNLSVLDDEGQPVIESLSFKSEKSEQVAIVGPSSGGKDLAAILLARLLIPDGGQIKVADKMTLELPQAATGRRMAYVGPSAFVFNSSLKENILLGAMHQPMEVGAEEDLSSEEKKRNFRNAELSGNSLDDLEANWLDYKAIGSDSDTGLREKLLDLLKIVDLDDDTYALGLRGTINPLENKELTENILSARKALQERLKQPEISEAVELFDKEKFNNNASVAENLLFGTPVGDNFVIEKIAENEYVRETLRLVELENEFVRVGRDVASTMVELFADLPSDHEYFSQYSFIAGDDLPDFQILLGRAERLGLDSMEQEDRDRFLALPFMLIPARHRLGLITDEIKARILKARQEFASNIPDSLRGSIEFYSEEKYNGSASLQDNILFGKIASDKADSSEQVGNLISEVIET
;
A
#
# COMPACT_ATOMS: atom_id res chain seq x y z
N MET A 1 2.51 22.32 -9.88
CA MET A 1 1.36 21.64 -10.51
C MET A 1 0.52 22.63 -11.30
N GLU A 2 -0.31 22.15 -12.21
CA GLU A 2 -1.25 23.02 -12.93
C GLU A 2 -2.39 23.50 -12.03
N LYS A 3 -2.80 24.75 -12.18
CA LYS A 3 -3.85 25.35 -11.33
C LYS A 3 -5.26 24.83 -11.62
N THR A 4 -5.45 24.11 -12.73
CA THR A 4 -6.78 23.66 -13.16
C THR A 4 -6.69 22.28 -13.76
N LEU A 5 -7.69 21.45 -13.48
CA LEU A 5 -7.82 20.08 -13.98
C LEU A 5 -7.66 19.98 -15.51
N PHE A 6 -8.31 20.85 -16.29
CA PHE A 6 -8.21 20.79 -17.75
C PHE A 6 -6.81 21.15 -18.28
N LYS A 7 -6.09 22.08 -17.64
CA LYS A 7 -4.72 22.41 -18.02
C LYS A 7 -3.77 21.25 -17.73
N PHE A 8 -3.97 20.54 -16.62
CA PHE A 8 -3.28 19.29 -16.32
C PHE A 8 -3.55 18.22 -17.38
N ILE A 9 -4.83 17.96 -17.68
CA ILE A 9 -5.25 16.98 -18.69
C ILE A 9 -4.62 17.31 -20.04
N TRP A 10 -4.72 18.56 -20.49
CA TRP A 10 -4.19 18.96 -21.79
C TRP A 10 -2.67 18.84 -21.88
N ARG A 11 -1.95 19.26 -20.83
CA ARG A 11 -0.47 19.21 -20.80
C ARG A 11 0.06 17.79 -20.97
N TYR A 12 -0.54 16.82 -20.27
CA TYR A 12 -0.03 15.46 -20.20
C TYR A 12 -0.74 14.44 -21.10
N SER A 13 -1.94 14.74 -21.62
CA SER A 13 -2.72 13.80 -22.44
C SER A 13 -3.17 14.31 -23.82
N LYS A 14 -2.75 15.51 -24.27
CA LYS A 14 -3.26 16.09 -25.55
C LYS A 14 -3.21 15.12 -26.74
N ARG A 15 -2.12 14.34 -26.89
CA ARG A 15 -1.96 13.41 -28.03
C ARG A 15 -2.99 12.29 -27.97
N ASP A 16 -3.11 11.64 -26.81
CA ASP A 16 -4.07 10.56 -26.57
C ASP A 16 -5.52 11.05 -26.72
N GLN A 17 -5.83 12.26 -26.24
CA GLN A 17 -7.15 12.88 -26.39
C GLN A 17 -7.48 13.16 -27.86
N ILE A 18 -6.52 13.63 -28.66
CA ILE A 18 -6.72 13.84 -30.10
C ILE A 18 -6.99 12.51 -30.82
N ILE A 19 -6.24 11.45 -30.49
CA ILE A 19 -6.48 10.11 -31.06
C ILE A 19 -7.90 9.63 -30.74
N LEU A 20 -8.34 9.78 -29.48
CA LEU A 20 -9.70 9.46 -29.06
C LEU A 20 -10.77 10.24 -29.83
N LEU A 21 -10.53 11.54 -30.06
CA LEU A 21 -11.44 12.39 -30.83
C LEU A 21 -11.55 11.96 -32.30
N VAL A 22 -10.42 11.64 -32.94
CA VAL A 22 -10.38 11.16 -34.32
C VAL A 22 -11.14 9.83 -34.43
N MET A 23 -10.87 8.88 -33.53
CA MET A 23 -11.58 7.60 -33.52
C MET A 23 -13.09 7.74 -33.29
N THR A 24 -13.47 8.64 -32.40
CA THR A 24 -14.86 8.98 -32.14
C THR A 24 -15.52 9.56 -33.39
N ALA A 25 -14.86 10.51 -34.07
CA ALA A 25 -15.37 11.11 -35.31
C ALA A 25 -15.53 10.08 -36.44
N LEU A 26 -14.59 9.14 -36.56
CA LEU A 26 -14.64 8.03 -37.53
C LEU A 26 -15.82 7.09 -37.29
N SER A 27 -16.36 7.01 -36.07
CA SER A 27 -17.52 6.17 -35.77
C SER A 27 -18.86 6.74 -36.24
N PHE A 28 -18.99 8.07 -36.38
CA PHE A 28 -20.28 8.72 -36.66
C PHE A 28 -20.90 8.38 -38.02
N PRO A 29 -20.15 8.22 -39.13
CA PRO A 29 -20.72 7.76 -40.39
C PRO A 29 -21.35 6.37 -40.26
N PHE A 30 -20.69 5.43 -39.58
CA PHE A 30 -21.22 4.08 -39.36
C PHE A 30 -22.44 4.09 -38.44
N LEU A 31 -22.48 4.98 -37.45
CA LEU A 31 -23.66 5.20 -36.62
C LEU A 31 -24.83 5.71 -37.48
N TYR A 32 -24.61 6.71 -38.33
CA TYR A 32 -25.64 7.24 -39.23
C TYR A 32 -26.20 6.14 -40.15
N PHE A 33 -25.33 5.37 -40.79
CA PHE A 33 -25.77 4.26 -41.65
C PHE A 33 -26.51 3.17 -40.87
N SER A 34 -26.09 2.90 -39.63
CA SER A 34 -26.78 1.95 -38.75
C SER A 34 -28.19 2.41 -38.38
N LEU A 35 -28.45 3.72 -38.32
CA LEU A 35 -29.77 4.29 -38.07
C LEU A 35 -30.65 4.29 -39.33
N ASP A 36 -30.06 4.51 -40.51
CA ASP A 36 -30.80 4.55 -41.78
C ASP A 36 -31.12 3.15 -42.33
N LEU A 37 -30.29 2.14 -42.07
CA LEU A 37 -30.48 0.78 -42.62
C LEU A 37 -31.83 0.12 -42.23
N PRO A 38 -32.28 0.16 -40.96
CA PRO A 38 -33.59 -0.36 -40.56
C PRO A 38 -34.74 0.26 -41.36
N LYS A 39 -34.65 1.56 -41.67
CA LYS A 39 -35.63 2.24 -42.54
C LYS A 39 -35.58 1.68 -43.95
N ILE A 40 -34.39 1.49 -44.53
CA ILE A 40 -34.23 0.91 -45.87
C ILE A 40 -34.81 -0.51 -45.91
N ILE A 41 -34.55 -1.32 -44.88
CA ILE A 41 -35.13 -2.67 -44.74
C ILE A 41 -36.66 -2.61 -44.76
N ILE A 42 -37.27 -1.77 -43.92
CA ILE A 42 -38.73 -1.66 -43.84
C ILE A 42 -39.34 -1.16 -45.17
N ASN A 43 -38.79 -0.07 -45.72
CA ASN A 43 -39.40 0.61 -46.87
C ASN A 43 -39.12 -0.08 -48.21
N LYS A 44 -37.94 -0.67 -48.40
CA LYS A 44 -37.55 -1.29 -49.69
C LYS A 44 -37.69 -2.81 -49.69
N ALA A 45 -37.27 -3.50 -48.63
CA ALA A 45 -37.28 -4.96 -48.62
C ALA A 45 -38.63 -5.53 -48.15
N ILE A 46 -39.29 -4.92 -47.16
CA ILE A 46 -40.57 -5.43 -46.62
C ILE A 46 -41.77 -4.85 -47.36
N SER A 47 -41.81 -3.52 -47.56
CA SER A 47 -42.97 -2.81 -48.12
C SER A 47 -42.81 -2.38 -49.60
N GLY A 48 -41.63 -2.61 -50.19
CA GLY A 48 -41.31 -2.16 -51.55
C GLY A 48 -41.92 -3.03 -52.64
N LYS A 49 -42.50 -2.42 -53.68
CA LYS A 49 -42.98 -3.11 -54.90
C LYS A 49 -41.94 -3.20 -56.03
N ASN A 50 -40.86 -2.44 -55.95
CA ASN A 50 -39.77 -2.38 -56.93
C ASN A 50 -38.44 -2.71 -56.24
N ILE A 51 -38.04 -3.98 -56.29
CA ILE A 51 -36.78 -4.48 -55.72
C ILE A 51 -35.71 -4.39 -56.82
N PRO A 52 -34.45 -4.04 -56.52
CA PRO A 52 -33.38 -4.15 -57.50
C PRO A 52 -33.30 -5.59 -58.00
N SER A 53 -33.44 -5.81 -59.31
CA SER A 53 -33.40 -7.15 -59.89
C SER A 53 -31.99 -7.76 -59.86
N GLU A 54 -30.95 -6.96 -59.65
CA GLU A 54 -29.56 -7.41 -59.53
C GLU A 54 -28.78 -6.59 -58.49
N ILE A 55 -27.94 -7.25 -57.69
CA ILE A 55 -26.91 -6.62 -56.85
C ILE A 55 -25.58 -7.27 -57.20
N PHE A 56 -24.59 -6.46 -57.59
CA PHE A 56 -23.29 -6.93 -58.10
C PHE A 56 -23.40 -7.96 -59.25
N GLY A 57 -24.45 -7.88 -60.08
CA GLY A 57 -24.66 -8.76 -61.24
C GLY A 57 -25.26 -10.14 -60.92
N VAL A 58 -25.72 -10.37 -59.68
CA VAL A 58 -26.46 -11.57 -59.29
C VAL A 58 -27.95 -11.21 -59.16
N PRO A 59 -28.88 -11.99 -59.75
CA PRO A 59 -30.30 -11.77 -59.56
C PRO A 59 -30.69 -12.12 -58.11
N ILE A 60 -31.37 -11.21 -57.43
CA ILE A 60 -31.69 -11.35 -55.99
C ILE A 60 -33.20 -11.32 -55.79
N ASP A 61 -33.71 -12.30 -55.04
CA ASP A 61 -35.13 -12.34 -54.62
C ASP A 61 -35.39 -11.48 -53.37
N GLN A 62 -36.65 -11.16 -53.08
CA GLN A 62 -37.03 -10.27 -51.96
C GLN A 62 -36.46 -10.73 -50.60
N ILE A 63 -36.48 -12.03 -50.35
CA ILE A 63 -35.95 -12.64 -49.12
C ILE A 63 -34.42 -12.52 -49.05
N GLU A 64 -33.74 -12.71 -50.17
CA GLU A 64 -32.29 -12.58 -50.26
C GLU A 64 -31.85 -11.12 -50.09
N TYR A 65 -32.58 -10.16 -50.67
CA TYR A 65 -32.33 -8.73 -50.47
C TYR A 65 -32.52 -8.31 -49.01
N LEU A 66 -33.58 -8.81 -48.36
CA LEU A 66 -33.82 -8.63 -46.93
C LEU A 66 -32.66 -9.19 -46.09
N LEU A 67 -32.18 -10.40 -46.41
CA LEU A 67 -31.05 -11.03 -45.71
C LEU A 67 -29.76 -10.23 -45.89
N VAL A 68 -29.45 -9.74 -47.09
CA VAL A 68 -28.26 -8.92 -47.36
C VAL A 68 -28.30 -7.64 -46.52
N LEU A 69 -29.42 -6.93 -46.51
CA LEU A 69 -29.56 -5.71 -45.70
C LEU A 69 -29.52 -6.02 -44.20
N SER A 70 -30.11 -7.13 -43.75
CA SER A 70 -30.08 -7.54 -42.34
C SER A 70 -28.66 -7.91 -41.89
N LEU A 71 -27.88 -8.56 -42.75
CA LEU A 71 -26.47 -8.88 -42.49
C LEU A 71 -25.59 -7.63 -42.52
N ALA A 72 -25.85 -6.69 -43.43
CA ALA A 72 -25.19 -5.38 -43.45
C ALA A 72 -25.52 -4.57 -42.18
N PHE A 73 -26.76 -4.63 -41.69
CA PHE A 73 -27.13 -4.02 -40.40
C PHE A 73 -26.34 -4.66 -39.25
N LEU A 74 -26.29 -5.99 -39.18
CA LEU A 74 -25.51 -6.70 -38.18
C LEU A 74 -24.02 -6.32 -38.23
N LEU A 75 -23.43 -6.22 -39.42
CA LEU A 75 -22.05 -5.79 -39.61
C LEU A 75 -21.82 -4.36 -39.08
N LEU A 76 -22.73 -3.41 -39.37
CA LEU A 76 -22.65 -2.04 -38.86
C LEU A 76 -22.79 -2.00 -37.33
N VAL A 77 -23.66 -2.83 -36.75
CA VAL A 77 -23.78 -2.97 -35.29
C VAL A 77 -22.47 -3.49 -34.69
N CYS A 78 -21.83 -4.49 -35.30
CA CYS A 78 -20.52 -4.99 -34.87
C CYS A 78 -19.42 -3.93 -34.99
N ILE A 79 -19.39 -3.16 -36.09
CA ILE A 79 -18.42 -2.06 -36.29
C ILE A 79 -18.59 -0.98 -35.22
N ASN A 80 -19.82 -0.50 -34.99
CA ASN A 80 -20.13 0.49 -33.96
C ASN A 80 -19.81 -0.05 -32.55
N GLY A 81 -20.12 -1.32 -32.29
CA GLY A 81 -19.74 -2.01 -31.06
C GLY A 81 -18.23 -2.09 -30.86
N GLY A 82 -17.47 -2.36 -31.93
CA GLY A 82 -16.00 -2.38 -31.93
C GLY A 82 -15.39 -1.01 -31.63
N PHE A 83 -15.88 0.05 -32.30
CA PHE A 83 -15.48 1.43 -31.98
C PHE A 83 -15.76 1.77 -30.51
N LYS A 84 -16.98 1.47 -30.04
CA LYS A 84 -17.37 1.69 -28.64
C LYS A 84 -16.48 0.93 -27.66
N PHE A 85 -16.13 -0.32 -27.97
CA PHE A 85 -15.22 -1.13 -27.16
C PHE A 85 -13.83 -0.49 -27.09
N TYR A 86 -13.22 -0.18 -28.24
CA TYR A 86 -11.87 0.39 -28.28
C TYR A 86 -11.80 1.76 -27.59
N VAL A 87 -12.75 2.65 -27.88
CA VAL A 87 -12.80 4.00 -27.27
C VAL A 87 -12.91 3.89 -25.75
N ASN A 88 -13.73 2.98 -25.22
CA ASN A 88 -13.87 2.79 -23.78
C ASN A 88 -12.61 2.18 -23.14
N VAL A 89 -11.97 1.20 -23.76
CA VAL A 89 -10.73 0.60 -23.26
C VAL A 89 -9.59 1.63 -23.25
N PHE A 90 -9.40 2.34 -24.36
CA PHE A 90 -8.36 3.36 -24.48
C PHE A 90 -8.58 4.52 -23.50
N ARG A 91 -9.84 4.94 -23.31
CA ARG A 91 -10.22 5.90 -22.26
C ARG A 91 -9.85 5.43 -20.86
N GLY A 92 -10.09 4.16 -20.54
CA GLY A 92 -9.70 3.57 -19.25
C GLY A 92 -8.18 3.58 -19.05
N GLN A 93 -7.42 3.14 -20.06
CA GLN A 93 -5.95 3.17 -20.03
C GLN A 93 -5.40 4.59 -19.85
N LEU A 94 -5.99 5.57 -20.54
CA LEU A 94 -5.63 6.97 -20.39
C LEU A 94 -5.89 7.49 -18.97
N GLY A 95 -7.04 7.12 -18.40
CA GLY A 95 -7.40 7.45 -17.01
C GLY A 95 -6.36 6.94 -16.01
N GLU A 96 -5.97 5.66 -16.11
CA GLU A 96 -4.97 5.06 -15.24
C GLU A 96 -3.57 5.69 -15.41
N ARG A 97 -3.16 5.96 -16.66
CA ARG A 97 -1.88 6.64 -16.94
C ARG A 97 -1.81 8.02 -16.28
N MET A 98 -2.91 8.77 -16.33
CA MET A 98 -3.02 10.10 -15.76
C MET A 98 -3.17 10.08 -14.24
N LEU A 99 -3.85 9.07 -13.68
CA LEU A 99 -3.89 8.84 -12.24
C LEU A 99 -2.49 8.57 -11.69
N ARG A 100 -1.73 7.68 -12.34
CA ARG A 100 -0.34 7.40 -11.96
C ARG A 100 0.54 8.65 -12.01
N ARG A 101 0.41 9.47 -13.06
CA ARG A 101 1.11 10.76 -13.16
C ARG A 101 0.72 11.68 -12.01
N LEU A 102 -0.58 11.87 -11.75
CA LEU A 102 -1.04 12.74 -10.67
C LEU A 102 -0.47 12.29 -9.31
N ARG A 103 -0.48 10.98 -9.02
CA ARG A 103 0.11 10.42 -7.80
C ARG A 103 1.61 10.70 -7.70
N PHE A 104 2.34 10.52 -8.80
CA PHE A 104 3.77 10.81 -8.84
C PHE A 104 4.07 12.29 -8.60
N ASP A 105 3.34 13.21 -9.26
CA ASP A 105 3.48 14.66 -9.07
C ASP A 105 3.20 15.07 -7.61
N LEU A 106 2.21 14.44 -6.96
CA LEU A 106 1.88 14.69 -5.56
C LEU A 106 2.98 14.19 -4.62
N LEU A 107 3.47 12.97 -4.81
CA LEU A 107 4.56 12.40 -4.00
C LEU A 107 5.86 13.21 -4.15
N ALA A 108 6.24 13.55 -5.38
CA ALA A 108 7.40 14.40 -5.64
C ALA A 108 7.28 15.76 -4.94
N ARG A 109 6.05 16.27 -4.78
CA ARG A 109 5.79 17.53 -4.09
C ARG A 109 5.85 17.40 -2.57
N VAL A 110 5.38 16.29 -2.01
CA VAL A 110 5.51 15.97 -0.58
C VAL A 110 6.99 15.97 -0.18
N LEU A 111 7.86 15.38 -1.00
CA LEU A 111 9.32 15.38 -0.76
C LEU A 111 9.96 16.79 -0.74
N ARG A 112 9.22 17.83 -1.14
CA ARG A 112 9.65 19.24 -1.16
C ARG A 112 8.95 20.08 -0.11
N PHE A 113 8.04 19.52 0.69
CA PHE A 113 7.34 20.25 1.74
C PHE A 113 8.30 20.70 2.84
N PRO A 114 8.12 21.91 3.38
CA PRO A 114 8.90 22.35 4.53
C PRO A 114 8.47 21.58 5.79
N LEU A 115 9.40 21.36 6.73
CA LEU A 115 9.14 20.60 7.96
C LEU A 115 7.89 21.04 8.76
N PRO A 116 7.59 22.35 8.91
CA PRO A 116 6.36 22.79 9.59
C PRO A 116 5.08 22.21 8.97
N GLN A 117 5.04 21.98 7.66
CA GLN A 117 3.87 21.41 7.00
C GLN A 117 3.59 19.98 7.47
N PHE A 118 4.63 19.18 7.71
CA PHE A 118 4.48 17.80 8.22
C PHE A 118 4.02 17.73 9.68
N ARG A 119 4.13 18.84 10.44
CA ARG A 119 3.54 18.95 11.78
C ARG A 119 2.05 19.30 11.73
N ARG A 120 1.62 20.03 10.69
CA ARG A 120 0.23 20.47 10.52
C ARG A 120 -0.67 19.44 9.85
N VAL A 121 -0.12 18.62 8.95
CA VAL A 121 -0.87 17.62 8.20
C VAL A 121 -0.51 16.23 8.70
N SER A 122 -1.52 15.45 9.10
CA SER A 122 -1.29 14.07 9.54
C SER A 122 -0.80 13.19 8.38
N GLN A 123 0.02 12.19 8.68
CA GLN A 123 0.48 11.21 7.68
C GLN A 123 -0.70 10.50 7.00
N GLY A 124 -1.71 10.12 7.78
CA GLY A 124 -2.93 9.48 7.27
C GLY A 124 -3.70 10.36 6.29
N GLU A 125 -3.73 11.67 6.51
CA GLU A 125 -4.35 12.62 5.59
C GLU A 125 -3.59 12.71 4.26
N VAL A 126 -2.25 12.79 4.28
CA VAL A 126 -1.44 12.77 3.04
C VAL A 126 -1.68 11.47 2.26
N ILE A 127 -1.69 10.31 2.96
CA ILE A 127 -1.95 9.01 2.34
C ILE A 127 -3.33 8.99 1.67
N GLN A 128 -4.39 9.39 2.37
CA GLN A 128 -5.75 9.42 1.83
C GLN A 128 -5.88 10.37 0.64
N MET A 129 -5.20 11.53 0.69
CA MET A 129 -5.20 12.49 -0.41
C MET A 129 -4.52 11.94 -1.67
N VAL A 130 -3.37 11.26 -1.55
CA VAL A 130 -2.64 10.66 -2.69
C VAL A 130 -3.32 9.39 -3.21
N THR A 131 -4.09 8.68 -2.38
CA THR A 131 -4.70 7.41 -2.75
C THR A 131 -6.16 7.58 -3.17
N ALA A 132 -7.05 7.77 -2.20
CA ALA A 132 -8.51 7.73 -2.37
C ALA A 132 -9.11 9.01 -2.98
N GLU A 133 -8.58 10.19 -2.64
CA GLU A 133 -9.20 11.44 -3.13
C GLU A 133 -8.92 11.70 -4.61
N VAL A 134 -7.78 11.26 -5.12
CA VAL A 134 -7.39 11.41 -6.53
C VAL A 134 -7.89 10.28 -7.43
N GLU A 135 -8.28 9.12 -6.90
CA GLU A 135 -8.77 7.99 -7.70
C GLU A 135 -9.95 8.38 -8.61
N PRO A 136 -11.00 9.11 -8.14
CA PRO A 136 -12.06 9.59 -9.01
C PRO A 136 -11.59 10.58 -10.09
N LEU A 137 -10.46 11.27 -9.87
CA LEU A 137 -9.89 12.19 -10.87
C LEU A 137 -9.29 11.40 -12.03
N GLY A 138 -8.63 10.26 -11.76
CA GLY A 138 -8.13 9.34 -12.78
C GLY A 138 -9.22 8.91 -13.74
N GLY A 139 -10.33 8.40 -13.20
CA GLY A 139 -11.50 8.03 -13.99
C GLY A 139 -12.05 9.19 -14.83
N PHE A 140 -12.16 10.39 -14.25
CA PHE A 140 -12.66 11.55 -14.98
C PHE A 140 -11.72 12.05 -16.09
N VAL A 141 -10.40 11.93 -15.94
CA VAL A 141 -9.45 12.39 -16.96
C VAL A 141 -9.66 11.66 -18.29
N GLY A 142 -9.90 10.35 -18.26
CA GLY A 142 -10.28 9.58 -19.45
C GLY A 142 -11.60 10.07 -20.06
N ASP A 143 -12.59 10.41 -19.22
CA ASP A 143 -13.91 10.90 -19.62
C ASP A 143 -13.88 12.32 -20.19
N SER A 144 -12.90 13.12 -19.77
CA SER A 144 -12.95 14.59 -19.79
C SER A 144 -13.26 15.20 -21.16
N VAL A 145 -12.68 14.67 -22.24
CA VAL A 145 -12.86 15.17 -23.61
C VAL A 145 -13.55 14.13 -24.49
N ALA A 146 -13.20 12.85 -24.33
CA ALA A 146 -13.73 11.78 -25.17
C ALA A 146 -15.22 11.52 -24.95
N LEU A 147 -15.71 11.52 -23.70
CA LEU A 147 -17.12 11.27 -23.41
C LEU A 147 -18.05 12.35 -23.99
N PRO A 148 -17.83 13.67 -23.77
CA PRO A 148 -18.70 14.68 -24.34
C PRO A 148 -18.61 14.73 -25.87
N ALA A 149 -17.44 14.46 -26.46
CA ALA A 149 -17.31 14.36 -27.90
C ALA A 149 -18.09 13.16 -28.47
N PHE A 150 -17.98 11.99 -27.85
CA PHE A 150 -18.66 10.77 -28.30
C PHE A 150 -20.17 10.86 -28.11
N GLN A 151 -20.64 11.22 -26.91
CA GLN A 151 -22.07 11.30 -26.61
C GLN A 151 -22.72 12.53 -27.25
N GLY A 152 -22.02 13.67 -27.27
CA GLY A 152 -22.48 14.88 -27.96
C GLY A 152 -22.54 14.67 -29.47
N GLY A 153 -21.53 14.06 -30.07
CA GLY A 153 -21.54 13.74 -31.50
C GLY A 153 -22.57 12.65 -31.86
N THR A 154 -22.79 11.66 -30.99
CA THR A 154 -23.89 10.68 -31.12
C THR A 154 -25.24 11.40 -31.11
N LEU A 155 -25.47 12.29 -30.13
CA LEU A 155 -26.69 13.09 -30.03
C LEU A 155 -26.89 13.94 -31.29
N ILE A 156 -25.85 14.65 -31.73
CA ILE A 156 -25.88 15.47 -32.96
C ILE A 156 -26.18 14.60 -34.18
N THR A 157 -25.59 13.42 -34.30
CA THR A 157 -25.82 12.50 -35.43
C THR A 157 -27.27 12.01 -35.46
N ILE A 158 -27.85 11.64 -34.32
CA ILE A 158 -29.25 11.25 -34.21
C ILE A 158 -30.15 12.43 -34.54
N LEU A 159 -29.85 13.64 -34.05
CA LEU A 159 -30.62 14.84 -34.37
C LEU A 159 -30.57 15.16 -35.86
N ILE A 160 -29.38 15.17 -36.48
CA ILE A 160 -29.23 15.37 -37.93
C ILE A 160 -30.03 14.32 -38.69
N PHE A 161 -29.95 13.05 -38.30
CA PHE A 161 -30.76 11.99 -38.88
C PHE A 161 -32.24 12.33 -38.78
N MET A 162 -32.75 12.69 -37.60
CA MET A 162 -34.17 13.06 -37.41
C MET A 162 -34.58 14.27 -38.25
N PHE A 163 -33.78 15.34 -38.29
CA PHE A 163 -34.06 16.56 -39.07
C PHE A 163 -34.05 16.32 -40.58
N VAL A 164 -33.16 15.46 -41.07
CA VAL A 164 -33.10 15.06 -42.50
C VAL A 164 -34.32 14.23 -42.88
N GLN A 165 -34.84 13.41 -41.96
CA GLN A 165 -36.06 12.64 -42.20
C GLN A 165 -37.30 13.54 -42.20
N ASP A 166 -37.44 14.38 -41.17
CA ASP A 166 -38.53 15.33 -41.03
C ASP A 166 -38.16 16.40 -39.99
N TRP A 167 -38.20 17.67 -40.43
CA TRP A 167 -37.81 18.80 -39.60
C TRP A 167 -38.74 19.03 -38.39
N MET A 168 -40.03 18.67 -38.48
CA MET A 168 -41.00 18.78 -37.40
C MET A 168 -40.72 17.74 -36.31
N LEU A 169 -40.26 16.54 -36.71
CA LEU A 169 -39.84 15.48 -35.78
C LEU A 169 -38.55 15.86 -35.04
N GLY A 170 -37.59 16.44 -35.75
CA GLY A 170 -36.38 17.00 -35.15
C GLY A 170 -36.69 18.08 -34.10
N LEU A 171 -37.58 19.02 -34.42
CA LEU A 171 -38.03 20.06 -33.48
C LEU A 171 -38.75 19.50 -32.26
N ALA A 172 -39.68 18.56 -32.46
CA ALA A 172 -40.42 17.95 -31.37
C ALA A 172 -39.51 17.18 -30.41
N ALA A 173 -38.47 16.51 -30.92
CA ALA A 173 -37.52 15.74 -30.11
C ALA A 173 -36.66 16.64 -29.20
N ILE A 174 -36.30 17.84 -29.65
CA ILE A 174 -35.48 18.78 -28.86
C ILE A 174 -36.29 19.73 -27.99
N ALA A 175 -37.61 19.84 -28.18
CA ALA A 175 -38.45 20.85 -27.54
C ALA A 175 -38.34 20.88 -26.00
N LEU A 176 -38.17 19.71 -25.37
CA LEU A 176 -38.07 19.60 -23.91
C LEU A 176 -36.62 19.69 -23.38
N TYR A 177 -35.59 19.61 -24.23
CA TYR A 177 -34.20 19.64 -23.78
C TYR A 177 -33.74 21.00 -23.24
N PRO A 178 -34.11 22.17 -23.80
CA PRO A 178 -33.81 23.47 -23.18
C PRO A 178 -34.39 23.60 -21.76
N ILE A 179 -35.59 23.06 -21.55
CA ILE A 179 -36.25 23.06 -20.24
C ILE A 179 -35.45 22.18 -19.25
N GLN A 180 -35.06 20.98 -19.67
CA GLN A 180 -34.19 20.11 -18.85
C GLN A 180 -32.83 20.77 -18.57
N GLY A 181 -32.21 21.36 -19.60
CA GLY A 181 -30.92 22.03 -19.51
C GLY A 181 -30.91 23.26 -18.61
N TYR A 182 -32.06 23.88 -18.36
CA TYR A 182 -32.19 24.99 -17.40
C TYR A 182 -32.53 24.50 -15.98
N ILE A 183 -33.50 23.59 -15.84
CA ILE A 183 -34.00 23.15 -14.53
C ILE A 183 -32.99 22.26 -13.80
N ILE A 184 -32.42 21.27 -14.50
CA ILE A 184 -31.56 20.24 -13.88
C ILE A 184 -30.30 20.85 -13.25
N PRO A 185 -29.53 21.74 -13.92
CA PRO A 185 -28.34 22.34 -13.31
C PRO A 185 -28.65 23.18 -12.06
N LYS A 186 -29.79 23.88 -12.04
CA LYS A 186 -30.20 24.70 -10.89
C LYS A 186 -30.51 23.83 -9.66
N LEU A 187 -31.18 22.69 -9.85
CA LEU A 187 -31.42 21.72 -8.78
C LEU A 187 -30.11 21.05 -8.32
N GLN A 188 -29.24 20.73 -9.28
CA GLN A 188 -27.95 20.09 -9.01
C GLN A 188 -27.01 20.97 -8.20
N TRP A 189 -27.00 22.28 -8.43
CA TRP A 189 -26.15 23.22 -7.69
C TRP A 189 -26.29 23.06 -6.17
N HIS A 190 -27.51 22.88 -5.69
CA HIS A 190 -27.76 22.70 -4.25
C HIS A 190 -27.25 21.36 -3.73
N VAL A 191 -27.40 20.28 -4.51
CA VAL A 191 -26.84 18.96 -4.18
C VAL A 191 -25.32 19.02 -4.08
N ASN A 192 -24.67 19.76 -4.97
CA ASN A 192 -23.22 19.93 -4.95
C ASN A 192 -22.75 20.69 -3.69
N GLN A 193 -23.50 21.70 -3.25
CA GLN A 193 -23.20 22.44 -2.02
C GLN A 193 -23.34 21.55 -0.76
N LEU A 194 -24.38 20.73 -0.69
CA LEU A 194 -24.51 19.72 0.36
C LEU A 194 -23.40 18.67 0.29
N GLY A 195 -22.99 18.26 -0.91
CA GLY A 195 -21.85 17.37 -1.13
C GLY A 195 -20.55 17.93 -0.53
N LYS A 196 -20.27 19.23 -0.71
CA LYS A 196 -19.14 19.92 -0.07
C LYS A 196 -19.27 19.92 1.46
N ALA A 197 -20.45 20.28 1.99
CA ALA A 197 -20.69 20.28 3.43
C ALA A 197 -20.50 18.88 4.05
N ARG A 198 -20.92 17.82 3.35
CA ARG A 198 -20.69 16.43 3.75
C ARG A 198 -19.20 16.13 3.87
N VAL A 199 -18.40 16.45 2.85
CA VAL A 199 -16.95 16.18 2.87
C VAL A 199 -16.27 16.90 4.02
N GLN A 200 -16.60 18.18 4.26
CA GLN A 200 -16.06 18.95 5.38
C GLN A 200 -16.39 18.33 6.75
N ASN A 201 -17.62 17.85 6.94
CA ASN A 201 -18.02 17.20 8.20
C ASN A 201 -17.36 15.83 8.40
N VAL A 202 -17.17 15.06 7.33
CA VAL A 202 -16.41 13.80 7.37
C VAL A 202 -14.95 14.05 7.76
N ARG A 203 -14.29 15.07 7.18
CA ARG A 203 -12.92 15.44 7.55
C ARG A 203 -12.80 15.79 9.04
N ARG A 204 -13.70 16.63 9.56
CA ARG A 204 -13.73 16.97 10.99
C ARG A 204 -13.99 15.77 11.90
N LEU A 205 -14.76 14.78 11.42
CA LEU A 205 -14.94 13.52 12.13
C LEU A 205 -13.64 12.73 12.16
N SER A 206 -12.94 12.61 11.04
CA SER A 206 -11.62 11.95 10.95
C SER A 206 -10.57 12.62 11.83
N GLU A 207 -10.49 13.96 11.83
CA GLU A 207 -9.63 14.73 12.73
C GLU A 207 -9.92 14.41 14.20
N LYS A 208 -11.20 14.38 14.59
CA LYS A 208 -11.59 14.06 15.97
C LYS A 208 -11.30 12.60 16.34
N ILE A 209 -11.40 11.67 15.39
CA ILE A 209 -10.98 10.28 15.59
C ILE A 209 -9.47 10.23 15.84
N GLY A 210 -8.67 10.90 14.99
CA GLY A 210 -7.22 10.98 15.17
C GLY A 210 -6.83 11.54 16.54
N GLU A 211 -7.41 12.68 16.92
CA GLU A 211 -7.21 13.28 18.26
C GLU A 211 -7.58 12.31 19.40
N SER A 212 -8.71 11.61 19.29
CA SER A 212 -9.17 10.70 20.35
C SER A 212 -8.27 9.46 20.48
N VAL A 213 -7.75 8.94 19.36
CA VAL A 213 -6.84 7.78 19.36
C VAL A 213 -5.46 8.17 19.86
N SER A 214 -4.93 9.32 19.43
CA SER A 214 -3.65 9.82 19.93
C SER A 214 -3.69 10.16 21.42
N GLY A 215 -4.83 10.62 21.95
CA GLY A 215 -5.04 10.92 23.37
C GLY A 215 -5.74 9.80 24.14
N ILE A 216 -5.65 8.55 23.68
CA ILE A 216 -6.43 7.44 24.24
C ILE A 216 -6.08 7.14 25.70
N GLU A 217 -4.80 7.27 26.06
CA GLU A 217 -4.32 7.12 27.45
C GLU A 217 -5.04 8.12 28.37
N GLU A 218 -5.14 9.37 27.96
CA GLU A 218 -5.81 10.40 28.77
C GLU A 218 -7.32 10.21 28.86
N LEU A 219 -7.94 9.69 27.80
CA LEU A 219 -9.35 9.35 27.83
C LEU A 219 -9.63 8.18 28.80
N HIS A 220 -8.74 7.19 28.86
CA HIS A 220 -8.86 6.08 29.82
C HIS A 220 -8.55 6.51 31.24
N ALA A 221 -7.47 7.27 31.45
CA ALA A 221 -7.07 7.76 32.77
C ALA A 221 -8.14 8.66 33.42
N ASN A 222 -8.93 9.38 32.61
CA ASN A 222 -9.91 10.37 33.08
C ASN A 222 -11.39 9.99 32.83
N ASP A 223 -11.70 8.72 32.51
CA ASP A 223 -13.08 8.24 32.20
C ASP A 223 -13.82 9.12 31.15
N GLY A 224 -13.08 9.60 30.14
CA GLY A 224 -13.57 10.57 29.14
C GLY A 224 -14.42 9.95 28.01
N ALA A 225 -14.51 8.63 27.93
CA ALA A 225 -15.06 7.91 26.77
C ALA A 225 -16.50 8.32 26.42
N ARG A 226 -17.39 8.44 27.41
CA ARG A 226 -18.81 8.80 27.17
C ARG A 226 -18.98 10.19 26.54
N ARG A 227 -18.15 11.16 26.95
CA ARG A 227 -18.16 12.51 26.39
C ARG A 227 -17.71 12.52 24.93
N VAL A 228 -16.69 11.73 24.61
CA VAL A 228 -16.20 11.57 23.23
C VAL A 228 -17.25 10.88 22.37
N LEU A 229 -17.89 9.81 22.86
CA LEU A 229 -18.99 9.14 22.16
C LEU A 229 -20.19 10.06 21.90
N ALA A 230 -20.52 10.96 22.83
CA ALA A 230 -21.56 11.98 22.60
C ALA A 230 -21.17 12.93 21.45
N THR A 231 -19.89 13.33 21.39
CA THR A 231 -19.36 14.16 20.30
C THR A 231 -19.43 13.43 18.95
N PHE A 232 -19.09 12.14 18.91
CA PHE A 232 -19.23 11.33 17.70
C PHE A 232 -20.69 11.16 17.28
N THR A 233 -21.59 10.94 18.24
CA THR A 233 -23.04 10.83 17.98
C THR A 233 -23.58 12.08 17.26
N GLU A 234 -23.25 13.28 17.74
CA GLU A 234 -23.68 14.54 17.12
C GLU A 234 -23.12 14.71 15.70
N ARG A 235 -21.82 14.43 15.51
CA ARG A 235 -21.16 14.56 14.20
C ARG A 235 -21.71 13.57 13.18
N LEU A 236 -21.93 12.32 13.60
CA LEU A 236 -22.53 11.28 12.77
C LEU A 236 -23.96 11.65 12.38
N GLY A 237 -24.76 12.18 13.32
CA GLY A 237 -26.10 12.70 13.06
C GLY A 237 -26.10 13.81 11.99
N THR A 238 -25.21 14.79 12.12
CA THR A 238 -25.07 15.87 11.12
C THR A 238 -24.74 15.32 9.72
N ILE A 239 -23.83 14.35 9.64
CA ILE A 239 -23.46 13.72 8.36
C ILE A 239 -24.65 12.94 7.78
N TYR A 240 -25.41 12.24 8.62
CA TYR A 240 -26.63 11.54 8.22
C TYR A 240 -27.66 12.49 7.62
N ASP A 241 -27.96 13.61 8.28
CA ASP A 241 -28.94 14.58 7.82
C ASP A 241 -28.56 15.17 6.45
N ILE A 242 -27.29 15.55 6.29
CA ILE A 242 -26.77 16.04 5.00
C ILE A 242 -26.90 14.97 3.92
N ARG A 243 -26.55 13.71 4.21
CA ARG A 243 -26.69 12.61 3.25
C ARG A 243 -28.14 12.34 2.89
N TYR A 244 -29.03 12.38 3.85
CA TYR A 244 -30.45 12.18 3.65
C TYR A 244 -31.05 13.29 2.76
N GLU A 245 -30.68 14.54 2.99
CA GLU A 245 -31.10 15.66 2.15
C GLU A 245 -30.54 15.53 0.71
N ILE A 246 -29.27 15.13 0.55
CA ILE A 246 -28.68 14.80 -0.75
C ILE A 246 -29.51 13.73 -1.45
N PHE A 247 -29.88 12.66 -0.74
CA PHE A 247 -30.66 11.56 -1.29
C PHE A 247 -32.02 12.05 -1.79
N GLN A 248 -32.79 12.75 -0.95
CA GLN A 248 -34.09 13.30 -1.31
C GLN A 248 -34.00 14.17 -2.57
N ARG A 249 -33.05 15.11 -2.61
CA ARG A 249 -32.86 16.01 -3.75
C ARG A 249 -32.42 15.27 -5.01
N LYS A 250 -31.51 14.29 -4.89
CA LYS A 250 -31.04 13.48 -6.03
C LYS A 250 -32.16 12.64 -6.63
N PHE A 251 -33.01 12.03 -5.81
CA PHE A 251 -34.16 11.27 -6.28
C PHE A 251 -35.26 12.17 -6.84
N PHE A 252 -35.44 13.37 -6.30
CA PHE A 252 -36.32 14.37 -6.89
C PHE A 252 -35.83 14.81 -8.29
N ILE A 253 -34.53 15.05 -8.47
CA ILE A 253 -33.93 15.33 -9.79
C ILE A 253 -34.18 14.14 -10.75
N LYS A 254 -33.98 12.90 -10.30
CA LYS A 254 -34.24 11.70 -11.09
C LYS A 254 -35.71 11.57 -11.48
N PHE A 255 -36.62 11.89 -10.56
CA PHE A 255 -38.06 11.93 -10.81
C PHE A 255 -38.40 12.98 -11.88
N VAL A 256 -37.93 14.23 -11.72
CA VAL A 256 -38.14 15.30 -12.71
C VAL A 256 -37.57 14.92 -14.08
N ASN A 257 -36.35 14.37 -14.12
CA ASN A 257 -35.73 13.94 -15.38
C ASN A 257 -36.54 12.84 -16.07
N ASN A 258 -36.94 11.79 -15.34
CA ASN A 258 -37.77 10.72 -15.89
C ASN A 258 -39.14 11.22 -16.33
N PHE A 259 -39.75 12.14 -15.56
CA PHE A 259 -41.04 12.72 -15.91
C PHE A 259 -40.96 13.51 -17.23
N ILE A 260 -39.98 14.41 -17.38
CA ILE A 260 -39.81 15.18 -18.62
C ILE A 260 -39.43 14.25 -19.78
N ALA A 261 -38.60 13.23 -19.55
CA ALA A 261 -38.25 12.26 -20.59
C ALA A 261 -39.47 11.47 -21.12
N GLN A 262 -40.48 11.23 -20.28
CA GLN A 262 -41.74 10.57 -20.64
C GLN A 262 -42.78 11.52 -21.25
N LEU A 263 -42.64 12.84 -21.07
CA LEU A 263 -43.50 13.81 -21.73
C LEU A 263 -43.35 13.78 -23.25
N THR A 264 -42.14 13.60 -23.78
CA THR A 264 -41.95 13.56 -25.25
C THR A 264 -42.66 12.38 -25.91
N PRO A 265 -42.51 11.11 -25.45
CA PRO A 265 -43.31 10.00 -25.95
C PRO A 265 -44.81 10.21 -25.75
N PHE A 266 -45.23 10.76 -24.61
CA PHE A 266 -46.63 11.11 -24.38
C PHE A 266 -47.17 12.05 -25.47
N PHE A 267 -46.46 13.15 -25.77
CA PHE A 267 -46.85 14.06 -26.83
C PHE A 267 -46.80 13.41 -28.22
N PHE A 268 -45.83 12.52 -28.49
CA PHE A 268 -45.83 11.73 -29.73
C PHE A 268 -47.05 10.82 -29.84
N TYR A 269 -47.44 10.12 -28.78
CA TYR A 269 -48.65 9.29 -28.79
C TYR A 269 -49.92 10.13 -28.93
N SER A 270 -50.06 11.23 -28.19
CA SER A 270 -51.26 12.06 -28.21
C SER A 270 -51.41 12.84 -29.52
N ILE A 271 -50.38 13.62 -29.90
CA ILE A 271 -50.41 14.48 -31.09
C ILE A 271 -50.19 13.64 -32.36
N GLY A 272 -49.15 12.80 -32.37
CA GLY A 272 -48.86 11.94 -33.50
C GLY A 272 -49.95 10.90 -33.74
N GLY A 273 -50.51 10.30 -32.69
CA GLY A 273 -51.66 9.40 -32.80
C GLY A 273 -52.91 10.10 -33.36
N TYR A 274 -53.18 11.34 -32.94
CA TYR A 274 -54.28 12.15 -33.51
C TYR A 274 -54.08 12.41 -35.01
N LEU A 275 -52.86 12.74 -35.44
CA LEU A 275 -52.53 12.94 -36.86
C LEU A 275 -52.64 11.65 -37.68
N VAL A 276 -52.29 10.50 -37.09
CA VAL A 276 -52.50 9.19 -37.72
C VAL A 276 -53.99 8.90 -37.92
N ILE A 277 -54.83 9.20 -36.92
CA ILE A 277 -56.29 9.01 -37.02
C ILE A 277 -56.90 9.90 -38.11
N LYS A 278 -56.39 11.13 -38.27
CA LYS A 278 -56.81 12.05 -39.34
C LYS A 278 -56.28 11.69 -40.73
N GLY A 279 -55.30 10.80 -40.82
CA GLY A 279 -54.64 10.42 -42.07
C GLY A 279 -53.48 11.34 -42.50
N ASP A 280 -53.10 12.30 -41.66
CA ASP A 280 -52.01 13.25 -41.92
C ASP A 280 -50.62 12.63 -41.64
N LEU A 281 -50.55 11.53 -40.90
CA LEU A 281 -49.33 10.80 -40.57
C LEU A 281 -49.54 9.28 -40.73
N THR A 282 -48.54 8.55 -41.21
CA THR A 282 -48.63 7.08 -41.28
C THR A 282 -48.32 6.43 -39.93
N PHE A 283 -48.95 5.29 -39.65
CA PHE A 283 -48.65 4.51 -38.43
C PHE A 283 -47.17 4.13 -38.35
N GLY A 284 -46.56 3.73 -39.47
CA GLY A 284 -45.13 3.40 -39.55
C GLY A 284 -44.22 4.58 -39.23
N ALA A 285 -44.58 5.80 -39.65
CA ALA A 285 -43.83 7.00 -39.30
C ALA A 285 -43.87 7.27 -37.79
N LEU A 286 -45.02 7.10 -37.14
CA LEU A 286 -45.14 7.24 -35.68
C LEU A 286 -44.28 6.23 -34.91
N VAL A 287 -44.24 4.97 -35.34
CA VAL A 287 -43.39 3.94 -34.74
C VAL A 287 -41.90 4.25 -34.94
N ALA A 288 -41.51 4.72 -36.13
CA ALA A 288 -40.13 5.12 -36.42
C ALA A 288 -39.68 6.31 -35.55
N ILE A 289 -40.56 7.28 -35.28
CA ILE A 289 -40.30 8.43 -34.39
C ILE A 289 -39.98 7.98 -32.97
N LEU A 290 -40.81 7.08 -32.44
CA LEU A 290 -40.65 6.56 -31.07
C LEU A 290 -39.36 5.76 -30.93
N ALA A 291 -38.98 5.00 -31.96
CA ALA A 291 -37.71 4.29 -32.00
C ALA A 291 -36.52 5.26 -32.02
N ALA A 292 -36.52 6.27 -32.90
CA ALA A 292 -35.44 7.26 -32.97
C ALA A 292 -35.30 8.09 -31.68
N TYR A 293 -36.41 8.45 -31.02
CA TYR A 293 -36.38 9.17 -29.75
C TYR A 293 -35.78 8.34 -28.60
N LYS A 294 -36.05 7.03 -28.57
CA LYS A 294 -35.47 6.13 -27.56
C LYS A 294 -33.94 6.17 -27.59
N ASP A 295 -33.36 6.20 -28.78
CA ASP A 295 -31.91 6.24 -28.98
C ASP A 295 -31.30 7.60 -28.61
N LEU A 296 -32.09 8.69 -28.68
CA LEU A 296 -31.68 10.06 -28.30
C LEU A 296 -31.55 10.25 -26.78
N SER A 297 -32.38 9.56 -25.98
CA SER A 297 -32.44 9.75 -24.52
C SER A 297 -31.18 9.27 -23.78
N ALA A 298 -30.56 8.19 -24.25
CA ALA A 298 -29.36 7.62 -23.64
C ALA A 298 -28.12 8.55 -23.68
N PRO A 299 -27.67 9.07 -24.84
CA PRO A 299 -26.51 9.96 -24.91
C PRO A 299 -26.74 11.27 -24.14
N TRP A 300 -27.97 11.79 -24.14
CA TRP A 300 -28.32 12.96 -23.33
C TRP A 300 -28.12 12.73 -21.82
N LYS A 301 -28.57 11.58 -21.31
CA LYS A 301 -28.38 11.20 -19.90
C LYS A 301 -26.90 11.04 -19.53
N GLU A 302 -26.09 10.50 -20.43
CA GLU A 302 -24.64 10.40 -20.25
C GLU A 302 -23.98 11.79 -20.17
N LEU A 303 -24.39 12.75 -21.01
CA LEU A 303 -23.89 14.13 -20.95
C LEU A 303 -24.26 14.84 -19.63
N LEU A 304 -25.48 14.62 -19.12
CA LEU A 304 -25.88 15.15 -17.81
C LEU A 304 -25.04 14.54 -16.68
N THR A 305 -24.77 13.23 -16.75
CA THR A 305 -23.93 12.52 -15.76
C THR A 305 -22.47 13.00 -15.85
N TYR A 306 -21.97 13.26 -17.06
CA TYR A 306 -20.65 13.87 -17.26
C TYR A 306 -20.54 15.23 -16.58
N TYR A 307 -21.54 16.10 -16.74
CA TYR A 307 -21.53 17.41 -16.09
C TYR A 307 -21.44 17.32 -14.55
N GLN A 308 -22.13 16.33 -13.96
CA GLN A 308 -22.04 16.06 -12.52
C GLN A 308 -20.61 15.64 -12.12
N ARG A 309 -20.04 14.67 -12.83
CA ARG A 309 -18.67 14.19 -12.59
C ARG A 309 -17.65 15.31 -12.76
N LEU A 310 -17.80 16.15 -13.79
CA LEU A 310 -16.92 17.30 -14.02
C LEU A 310 -16.94 18.27 -12.83
N ALA A 311 -18.11 18.59 -12.29
CA ALA A 311 -18.22 19.49 -11.14
C ALA A 311 -17.53 18.89 -9.90
N ASP A 312 -17.78 17.61 -9.62
CA ASP A 312 -17.18 16.90 -8.49
C ASP A 312 -15.65 16.78 -8.63
N SER A 313 -15.16 16.39 -9.81
CA SER A 313 -13.73 16.27 -10.09
C SER A 313 -13.00 17.60 -10.04
N LYS A 314 -13.63 18.70 -10.47
CA LYS A 314 -13.03 20.04 -10.34
C LYS A 314 -12.84 20.42 -8.87
N ILE A 315 -13.86 20.22 -8.03
CA ILE A 315 -13.79 20.53 -6.59
C ILE A 315 -12.69 19.70 -5.92
N LYS A 316 -12.67 18.39 -6.17
CA LYS A 316 -11.64 17.49 -5.63
C LYS A 316 -10.24 17.88 -6.08
N TYR A 317 -10.07 18.20 -7.37
CA TYR A 317 -8.78 18.65 -7.89
C TYR A 317 -8.32 19.94 -7.21
N ASP A 318 -9.20 20.94 -7.09
CA ASP A 318 -8.86 22.21 -6.46
C ASP A 318 -8.45 22.00 -4.98
N GLN A 319 -9.14 21.12 -4.25
CA GLN A 319 -8.79 20.75 -2.86
C GLN A 319 -7.42 20.06 -2.76
N VAL A 320 -7.13 19.10 -3.64
CA VAL A 320 -5.84 18.41 -3.69
C VAL A 320 -4.71 19.41 -4.00
N ILE A 321 -4.91 20.31 -4.97
CA ILE A 321 -3.90 21.30 -5.33
C ILE A 321 -3.64 22.27 -4.18
N GLU A 322 -4.68 22.77 -3.51
CA GLU A 322 -4.56 23.67 -2.37
C GLU A 322 -3.75 23.05 -1.23
N GLN A 323 -4.04 21.79 -0.89
CA GLN A 323 -3.32 21.08 0.18
C GLN A 323 -1.87 20.75 -0.18
N PHE A 324 -1.58 20.56 -1.46
CA PHE A 324 -0.24 20.23 -1.93
C PHE A 324 0.54 21.47 -2.39
N ASP A 325 0.06 22.69 -2.17
CA ASP A 325 0.75 23.95 -2.49
C ASP A 325 1.06 24.78 -1.23
N PRO A 326 1.76 24.21 -0.22
CA PRO A 326 2.08 24.94 0.99
C PRO A 326 3.07 26.10 0.69
N PRO A 327 2.99 27.20 1.46
CA PRO A 327 3.99 28.27 1.37
C PRO A 327 5.38 27.72 1.73
N GLY A 328 6.42 28.27 1.09
CA GLY A 328 7.81 27.88 1.37
C GLY A 328 8.24 26.51 0.82
N ILE A 329 7.48 25.93 -0.12
CA ILE A 329 7.89 24.70 -0.81
C ILE A 329 9.26 24.86 -1.50
N LEU A 330 10.13 23.86 -1.37
CA LEU A 330 11.42 23.86 -2.05
C LEU A 330 11.21 23.95 -3.57
N PRO A 331 11.89 24.85 -4.30
CA PRO A 331 11.80 24.92 -5.76
C PRO A 331 12.29 23.63 -6.43
N GLU A 332 11.66 23.25 -7.54
CA GLU A 332 11.94 21.97 -8.22
C GLU A 332 13.36 21.91 -8.77
N ASN A 333 13.80 23.01 -9.36
CA ASN A 333 15.18 23.18 -9.82
C ASN A 333 16.19 23.07 -8.68
N ALA A 334 15.84 23.49 -7.46
CA ALA A 334 16.74 23.38 -6.31
C ALA A 334 16.85 21.93 -5.78
N GLN A 335 15.81 21.10 -5.95
CA GLN A 335 15.83 19.68 -5.55
C GLN A 335 16.74 18.84 -6.46
N PHE A 336 16.65 19.04 -7.78
CA PHE A 336 17.36 18.22 -8.77
C PHE A 336 18.63 18.86 -9.34
N ALA A 337 19.01 20.06 -8.88
CA ALA A 337 20.26 20.67 -9.30
C ALA A 337 21.45 19.89 -8.74
N GLU A 338 22.30 19.45 -9.65
CA GLU A 338 23.53 18.73 -9.34
C GLU A 338 24.64 19.70 -8.92
N LEU A 339 25.60 19.22 -8.14
CA LEU A 339 26.73 20.03 -7.70
C LEU A 339 27.87 20.00 -8.71
N GLU A 340 28.56 21.13 -8.83
CA GLU A 340 29.88 21.16 -9.46
C GLU A 340 30.86 20.30 -8.64
N ALA A 341 31.78 19.61 -9.31
CA ALA A 341 32.68 18.63 -8.68
C ALA A 341 33.57 19.25 -7.58
N ASP A 342 33.92 20.53 -7.72
CA ASP A 342 34.73 21.33 -6.80
C ASP A 342 33.89 22.11 -5.76
N PHE A 343 32.57 21.85 -5.69
CA PHE A 343 31.71 22.54 -4.76
C PHE A 343 32.07 22.24 -3.30
N SER A 344 32.46 23.30 -2.59
CA SER A 344 32.82 23.27 -1.17
C SER A 344 31.99 24.27 -0.36
N LEU A 345 31.67 23.86 0.87
CA LEU A 345 31.10 24.68 1.94
C LEU A 345 32.11 24.97 3.05
N ALA A 346 33.39 24.67 2.82
CA ALA A 346 34.44 24.96 3.78
C ALA A 346 34.68 26.48 3.87
N GLY A 347 34.20 27.11 4.95
CA GLY A 347 34.35 28.54 5.17
C GLY A 347 33.58 29.01 6.40
N THR A 348 33.49 30.33 6.55
CA THR A 348 32.76 30.99 7.62
C THR A 348 31.26 30.70 7.54
N ILE A 349 30.63 30.45 8.69
CA ILE A 349 29.18 30.38 8.85
C ILE A 349 28.72 31.69 9.49
N SER A 350 27.75 32.37 8.86
CA SER A 350 27.18 33.60 9.42
C SER A 350 25.67 33.60 9.34
N ALA A 351 25.04 34.03 10.43
CA ALA A 351 23.63 34.27 10.55
C ALA A 351 23.43 35.77 10.83
N ASN A 352 22.56 36.42 10.06
CA ASN A 352 22.28 37.84 10.24
C ASN A 352 20.79 38.03 10.49
N ASN A 353 20.46 38.53 11.68
CA ASN A 353 19.12 38.93 12.09
C ASN A 353 18.05 37.86 11.83
N LEU A 354 18.34 36.61 12.20
CA LEU A 354 17.41 35.50 11.99
C LEU A 354 16.20 35.66 12.90
N SER A 355 15.02 35.50 12.31
CA SER A 355 13.76 35.44 13.02
C SER A 355 12.96 34.22 12.58
N VAL A 356 12.34 33.55 13.54
CA VAL A 356 11.41 32.43 13.31
C VAL A 356 10.16 32.69 14.12
N LEU A 357 9.01 32.58 13.46
CA LEU A 357 7.71 32.66 14.07
C LEU A 357 7.14 31.25 14.27
N ASP A 358 6.34 31.07 15.30
CA ASP A 358 5.49 29.88 15.45
C ASP A 358 4.23 29.98 14.56
N ASP A 359 3.38 28.97 14.66
CA ASP A 359 2.14 28.88 13.90
C ASP A 359 1.13 29.99 14.25
N GLU A 360 1.25 30.62 15.43
CA GLU A 360 0.42 31.73 15.91
C GLU A 360 1.02 33.10 15.53
N GLY A 361 2.17 33.10 14.85
CA GLY A 361 2.91 34.30 14.47
C GLY A 361 3.70 34.91 15.62
N GLN A 362 3.85 34.22 16.75
CA GLN A 362 4.70 34.66 17.84
C GLN A 362 6.16 34.32 17.55
N PRO A 363 7.09 35.23 17.82
CA PRO A 363 8.51 34.97 17.58
C PRO A 363 9.07 33.95 18.58
N VAL A 364 9.66 32.88 18.05
CA VAL A 364 10.40 31.85 18.80
C VAL A 364 11.90 32.15 18.80
N ILE A 365 12.40 32.69 17.68
CA ILE A 365 13.75 33.23 17.57
C ILE A 365 13.62 34.68 17.13
N GLU A 366 14.26 35.60 17.85
CA GLU A 366 14.28 37.02 17.55
C GLU A 366 15.69 37.52 17.27
N SER A 367 15.93 38.03 16.06
CA SER A 367 17.15 38.78 15.70
C SER A 367 18.47 38.04 15.96
N LEU A 368 18.48 36.70 15.89
CA LEU A 368 19.68 35.91 16.15
C LEU A 368 20.76 36.22 15.10
N SER A 369 21.90 36.71 15.57
CA SER A 369 23.04 37.06 14.73
C SER A 369 24.32 36.47 15.30
N PHE A 370 25.06 35.73 14.49
CA PHE A 370 26.36 35.20 14.89
C PHE A 370 27.25 34.96 13.67
N LYS A 371 28.54 34.83 13.93
CA LYS A 371 29.55 34.49 12.94
C LYS A 371 30.53 33.52 13.58
N SER A 372 30.81 32.41 12.91
CA SER A 372 31.80 31.42 13.32
C SER A 372 32.72 31.13 12.15
N GLU A 373 34.03 31.07 12.43
CA GLU A 373 35.05 30.84 11.42
C GLU A 373 35.26 29.32 11.18
N LYS A 374 36.04 28.98 10.15
CA LYS A 374 36.34 27.59 9.81
C LYS A 374 37.05 26.90 11.00
N SER A 375 36.60 25.69 11.35
CA SER A 375 37.21 24.79 12.35
C SER A 375 36.94 25.10 13.83
N GLU A 376 35.90 25.87 14.14
CA GLU A 376 35.45 26.07 15.52
C GLU A 376 34.39 25.04 15.94
N GLN A 377 34.51 24.50 17.16
CA GLN A 377 33.42 23.79 17.82
C GLN A 377 32.58 24.82 18.59
N VAL A 378 31.31 24.95 18.23
CA VAL A 378 30.39 25.93 18.84
C VAL A 378 29.35 25.20 19.67
N ALA A 379 29.26 25.54 20.96
CA ALA A 379 28.22 25.04 21.86
C ALA A 379 27.10 26.08 22.01
N ILE A 380 25.86 25.68 21.73
CA ILE A 380 24.66 26.50 21.96
C ILE A 380 24.00 26.04 23.25
N VAL A 381 23.98 26.90 24.27
CA VAL A 381 23.41 26.60 25.59
C VAL A 381 22.20 27.49 25.86
N GLY A 382 21.20 26.93 26.56
CA GLY A 382 19.99 27.66 26.90
C GLY A 382 18.95 26.75 27.55
N PRO A 383 17.86 27.34 28.08
CA PRO A 383 16.73 26.58 28.60
C PRO A 383 16.13 25.70 27.49
N SER A 384 15.41 24.64 27.86
CA SER A 384 14.81 23.72 26.88
C SER A 384 13.88 24.39 25.87
N SER A 385 13.23 25.50 26.26
CA SER A 385 12.37 26.33 25.40
C SER A 385 13.10 27.46 24.67
N GLY A 386 14.43 27.56 24.77
CA GLY A 386 15.21 28.68 24.23
C GLY A 386 15.49 28.64 22.72
N GLY A 387 14.87 27.73 21.97
CA GLY A 387 15.04 27.63 20.51
C GLY A 387 16.40 27.07 20.04
N LYS A 388 17.17 26.44 20.92
CA LYS A 388 18.48 25.84 20.59
C LYS A 388 18.41 24.80 19.45
N ASP A 389 17.40 23.93 19.48
CA ASP A 389 17.20 22.91 18.46
C ASP A 389 16.77 23.54 17.12
N LEU A 390 15.98 24.62 17.19
CA LEU A 390 15.59 25.41 16.01
C LEU A 390 16.80 26.07 15.36
N ALA A 391 17.75 26.58 16.14
CA ALA A 391 19.00 27.13 15.59
C ALA A 391 19.79 26.07 14.80
N ALA A 392 19.88 24.84 15.30
CA ALA A 392 20.53 23.74 14.59
C ALA A 392 19.79 23.36 13.29
N ILE A 393 18.45 23.27 13.34
CA ILE A 393 17.59 22.96 12.19
C ILE A 393 17.68 24.06 11.11
N LEU A 394 17.76 25.34 11.52
CA LEU A 394 17.96 26.47 10.62
C LEU A 394 19.32 26.40 9.92
N LEU A 395 20.39 26.09 10.67
CA LEU A 395 21.74 25.98 10.11
C LEU A 395 21.87 24.82 9.11
N ALA A 396 21.20 23.71 9.38
CA ALA A 396 21.08 22.58 8.47
C ALA A 396 20.15 22.86 7.27
N ARG A 397 19.52 24.04 7.20
CA ARG A 397 18.50 24.43 6.20
C ARG A 397 17.33 23.44 6.14
N LEU A 398 17.01 22.81 7.26
CA LEU A 398 15.81 21.99 7.43
C LEU A 398 14.58 22.86 7.76
N LEU A 399 14.82 24.08 8.24
CA LEU A 399 13.83 25.14 8.39
C LEU A 399 14.33 26.40 7.69
N ILE A 400 13.42 27.12 7.03
CA ILE A 400 13.71 28.41 6.41
C ILE A 400 13.30 29.49 7.42
N PRO A 401 14.17 30.48 7.73
CA PRO A 401 13.81 31.57 8.63
C PRO A 401 12.77 32.51 8.00
N ASP A 402 11.88 33.08 8.80
CA ASP A 402 10.88 34.08 8.36
C ASP A 402 11.52 35.46 8.11
N GLY A 403 12.65 35.74 8.77
CA GLY A 403 13.43 36.94 8.59
C GLY A 403 14.93 36.68 8.73
N GLY A 404 15.74 37.53 8.10
CA GLY A 404 17.20 37.40 8.11
C GLY A 404 17.74 36.45 7.04
N GLN A 405 19.02 36.09 7.16
CA GLN A 405 19.70 35.21 6.20
C GLN A 405 20.86 34.44 6.83
N ILE A 406 21.11 33.24 6.31
CA ILE A 406 22.25 32.39 6.66
C ILE A 406 23.18 32.29 5.45
N LYS A 407 24.48 32.48 5.68
CA LYS A 407 25.53 32.27 4.68
C LYS A 407 26.52 31.24 5.17
N VAL A 408 26.96 30.37 4.27
CA VAL A 408 28.04 29.41 4.49
C VAL A 408 29.05 29.55 3.35
N ALA A 409 30.31 29.81 3.70
CA ALA A 409 31.37 30.11 2.73
C ALA A 409 30.95 31.22 1.73
N ASP A 410 30.40 32.32 2.27
CA ASP A 410 29.85 33.48 1.55
C ASP A 410 28.64 33.22 0.63
N LYS A 411 28.19 31.97 0.51
CA LYS A 411 27.01 31.58 -0.29
C LYS A 411 25.75 31.60 0.58
N MET A 412 24.66 32.17 0.07
CA MET A 412 23.38 32.18 0.78
C MET A 412 22.78 30.77 0.79
N THR A 413 22.48 30.22 1.96
CA THR A 413 22.01 28.81 2.06
C THR A 413 20.70 28.60 1.31
N LEU A 414 19.82 29.60 1.29
CA LEU A 414 18.53 29.54 0.59
C LEU A 414 18.67 29.37 -0.93
N GLU A 415 19.76 29.86 -1.52
CA GLU A 415 20.02 29.80 -2.97
C GLU A 415 20.72 28.50 -3.38
N LEU A 416 21.24 27.74 -2.42
CA LEU A 416 21.96 26.50 -2.72
C LEU A 416 21.02 25.41 -3.24
N PRO A 417 21.49 24.49 -4.10
CA PRO A 417 20.80 23.22 -4.36
C PRO A 417 20.63 22.39 -3.09
N GLN A 418 19.63 21.52 -3.04
CA GLN A 418 19.45 20.57 -1.94
C GLN A 418 20.63 19.60 -1.84
N ALA A 419 21.25 19.24 -2.97
CA ALA A 419 22.48 18.46 -3.00
C ALA A 419 23.62 19.15 -2.20
N ALA A 420 23.71 20.48 -2.18
CA ALA A 420 24.73 21.19 -1.41
C ALA A 420 24.58 20.94 0.08
N THR A 421 23.38 21.16 0.62
CA THR A 421 23.12 20.97 2.04
C THR A 421 23.09 19.49 2.41
N GLY A 422 22.48 18.63 1.60
CA GLY A 422 22.35 17.19 1.89
C GLY A 422 23.64 16.38 1.75
N ARG A 423 24.60 16.81 0.92
CA ARG A 423 25.86 16.08 0.68
C ARG A 423 27.09 16.70 1.35
N ARG A 424 27.00 17.96 1.81
CA ARG A 424 28.12 18.69 2.43
C ARG A 424 27.84 19.18 3.85
N MET A 425 26.61 19.03 4.35
CA MET A 425 26.26 19.26 5.76
C MET A 425 25.65 17.99 6.35
N ALA A 426 25.96 17.70 7.61
CA ALA A 426 25.32 16.63 8.37
C ALA A 426 24.53 17.24 9.52
N TYR A 427 23.32 16.73 9.75
CA TYR A 427 22.47 17.10 10.88
C TYR A 427 22.16 15.84 11.69
N VAL A 428 22.43 15.91 12.99
CA VAL A 428 22.07 14.87 13.95
C VAL A 428 21.08 15.47 14.93
N GLY A 429 19.84 15.03 14.83
CA GLY A 429 18.74 15.49 15.68
C GLY A 429 18.66 14.71 17.00
N PRO A 430 17.70 15.08 17.87
CA PRO A 430 17.49 14.41 19.16
C PRO A 430 16.95 12.98 19.04
N SER A 431 16.32 12.65 17.91
CA SER A 431 15.82 11.31 17.60
C SER A 431 16.36 10.84 16.25
N ALA A 432 16.79 9.58 16.20
CA ALA A 432 17.14 8.91 14.96
C ALA A 432 15.87 8.35 14.29
N PHE A 433 15.86 8.35 12.96
CA PHE A 433 14.83 7.68 12.16
C PHE A 433 15.48 6.57 11.35
N VAL A 434 14.92 5.36 11.44
CA VAL A 434 15.39 4.17 10.72
C VAL A 434 14.29 3.77 9.74
N PHE A 435 14.63 3.72 8.46
CA PHE A 435 13.74 3.22 7.42
C PHE A 435 13.61 1.71 7.55
N ASN A 436 12.43 1.19 7.21
CA ASN A 436 12.17 -0.25 7.11
C ASN A 436 12.91 -0.83 5.89
N SER A 437 14.21 -1.01 6.03
CA SER A 437 15.18 -1.46 5.03
C SER A 437 16.37 -2.09 5.76
N SER A 438 17.38 -2.57 5.02
CA SER A 438 18.57 -3.13 5.66
C SER A 438 19.34 -2.08 6.48
N LEU A 439 20.11 -2.54 7.47
CA LEU A 439 21.02 -1.65 8.20
C LEU A 439 22.03 -0.98 7.25
N LYS A 440 22.54 -1.74 6.26
CA LYS A 440 23.44 -1.23 5.22
C LYS A 440 22.82 -0.07 4.45
N GLU A 441 21.58 -0.19 3.99
CA GLU A 441 20.88 0.88 3.25
C GLU A 441 20.63 2.11 4.13
N ASN A 442 20.24 1.92 5.39
CA ASN A 442 20.07 3.02 6.34
C ASN A 442 21.37 3.82 6.54
N ILE A 443 22.51 3.14 6.72
CA ILE A 443 23.82 3.79 6.91
C ILE A 443 24.29 4.48 5.61
N LEU A 444 24.05 3.84 4.46
CA LEU A 444 24.55 4.31 3.16
C LEU A 444 23.62 5.30 2.45
N LEU A 445 22.46 5.64 3.02
CA LEU A 445 21.50 6.58 2.44
C LEU A 445 22.17 7.91 2.02
N GLY A 446 23.12 8.39 2.82
CA GLY A 446 23.89 9.60 2.56
C GLY A 446 24.85 9.52 1.36
N ALA A 447 24.97 8.37 0.69
CA ALA A 447 25.78 8.15 -0.51
C ALA A 447 24.97 7.64 -1.71
N MET A 448 23.65 7.54 -1.59
CA MET A 448 22.73 7.06 -2.62
C MET A 448 21.93 8.21 -3.25
N HIS A 449 22.59 9.02 -4.09
CA HIS A 449 21.97 10.25 -4.62
C HIS A 449 21.45 10.14 -6.04
N GLN A 450 22.10 9.31 -6.87
CA GLN A 450 21.76 9.11 -8.27
C GLN A 450 22.27 7.74 -8.72
N PRO A 451 21.68 7.12 -9.75
CA PRO A 451 22.23 5.90 -10.34
C PRO A 451 23.61 6.18 -10.95
N MET A 452 24.59 5.34 -10.62
CA MET A 452 25.98 5.44 -11.10
C MET A 452 26.12 4.99 -12.57
N GLU A 453 25.18 4.17 -13.04
CA GLU A 453 25.02 3.77 -14.43
C GLU A 453 23.58 4.05 -14.86
N VAL A 454 23.41 4.84 -15.93
CA VAL A 454 22.08 5.10 -16.50
C VAL A 454 21.72 3.91 -17.38
N GLY A 455 20.83 3.03 -16.91
CA GLY A 455 20.34 1.93 -17.73
C GLY A 455 19.53 2.47 -18.92
N ALA A 456 19.97 2.17 -20.16
CA ALA A 456 19.11 2.39 -21.32
C ALA A 456 17.99 1.34 -21.35
N GLU A 457 16.87 1.59 -22.06
CA GLU A 457 15.79 0.58 -22.23
C GLU A 457 16.34 -0.75 -22.80
N GLU A 458 17.44 -0.69 -23.56
CA GLU A 458 18.16 -1.83 -24.15
C GLU A 458 18.91 -2.69 -23.12
N ASP A 459 19.32 -2.12 -21.98
CA ASP A 459 20.08 -2.79 -20.92
C ASP A 459 19.18 -3.51 -19.89
N LEU A 460 17.86 -3.34 -20.00
CA LEU A 460 16.90 -3.96 -19.10
C LEU A 460 16.71 -5.45 -19.41
N SER A 461 17.06 -6.31 -18.44
CA SER A 461 17.13 -7.77 -18.58
C SER A 461 15.79 -8.49 -18.78
N SER A 462 14.64 -7.84 -18.50
CA SER A 462 13.31 -8.45 -18.59
C SER A 462 12.30 -7.60 -19.37
N GLU A 463 11.38 -8.26 -20.09
CA GLU A 463 10.27 -7.58 -20.80
C GLU A 463 9.34 -6.81 -19.85
N GLU A 464 9.23 -7.28 -18.60
CA GLU A 464 8.49 -6.58 -17.56
C GLU A 464 9.14 -5.23 -17.20
N LYS A 465 10.47 -5.19 -17.06
CA LYS A 465 11.20 -3.95 -16.82
C LYS A 465 11.05 -2.96 -17.97
N LYS A 466 11.18 -3.42 -19.23
CA LYS A 466 10.96 -2.58 -20.42
C LYS A 466 9.54 -2.01 -20.45
N ARG A 467 8.54 -2.83 -20.14
CA ARG A 467 7.14 -2.40 -20.02
C ARG A 467 6.98 -1.34 -18.93
N ASN A 468 7.61 -1.53 -17.76
CA ASN A 468 7.56 -0.58 -16.65
C ASN A 468 8.24 0.74 -17.00
N PHE A 469 9.41 0.69 -17.64
CA PHE A 469 10.13 1.87 -18.15
C PHE A 469 9.29 2.67 -19.14
N ARG A 470 8.77 2.02 -20.19
CA ARG A 470 7.88 2.68 -21.19
C ARG A 470 6.64 3.26 -20.54
N ASN A 471 6.05 2.55 -19.59
CA ASN A 471 4.95 3.09 -18.84
C ASN A 471 5.42 4.32 -18.06
N ALA A 472 6.50 4.26 -17.28
CA ALA A 472 7.02 5.39 -16.50
C ALA A 472 7.24 6.62 -17.40
N GLU A 473 7.85 6.46 -18.57
CA GLU A 473 8.02 7.50 -19.58
C GLU A 473 6.69 8.11 -20.04
N LEU A 474 5.70 7.28 -20.40
CA LEU A 474 4.39 7.74 -20.85
C LEU A 474 3.59 8.48 -19.76
N SER A 475 3.81 8.17 -18.48
CA SER A 475 3.27 8.97 -17.38
C SER A 475 4.20 10.12 -16.97
N GLY A 476 5.45 10.13 -17.43
CA GLY A 476 6.52 11.05 -17.03
C GLY A 476 6.94 10.91 -15.56
N ASN A 477 6.91 9.69 -15.04
CA ASN A 477 7.51 9.35 -13.75
C ASN A 477 9.05 9.37 -13.86
N SER A 478 9.76 9.15 -12.74
CA SER A 478 11.22 8.91 -12.78
C SER A 478 11.53 7.73 -13.71
N LEU A 479 12.63 7.89 -14.46
CA LEU A 479 13.19 6.89 -15.37
C LEU A 479 14.37 6.14 -14.72
N ASP A 480 14.69 6.46 -13.46
CA ASP A 480 15.80 5.85 -12.74
C ASP A 480 15.44 4.40 -12.40
N ASP A 481 16.37 3.47 -12.67
CA ASP A 481 16.21 2.07 -12.30
C ASP A 481 16.54 1.89 -10.82
N LEU A 482 15.58 1.39 -10.05
CA LEU A 482 15.75 1.09 -8.64
C LEU A 482 16.84 0.03 -8.41
N GLU A 483 17.02 -0.90 -9.35
CA GLU A 483 18.01 -1.98 -9.26
C GLU A 483 19.39 -1.57 -9.80
N ALA A 484 19.55 -0.35 -10.31
CA ALA A 484 20.87 0.16 -10.69
C ALA A 484 21.79 0.28 -9.47
N ASN A 485 23.10 0.41 -9.71
CA ASN A 485 24.01 0.76 -8.63
C ASN A 485 23.82 2.24 -8.23
N TRP A 486 23.25 2.49 -7.06
CA TRP A 486 23.06 3.85 -6.51
C TRP A 486 24.25 4.36 -5.69
N LEU A 487 25.23 3.50 -5.39
CA LEU A 487 26.25 3.81 -4.39
C LEU A 487 27.43 4.58 -4.98
N ASP A 488 27.63 5.81 -4.49
CA ASP A 488 28.82 6.60 -4.81
C ASP A 488 30.01 6.19 -3.91
N TYR A 489 30.75 5.18 -4.35
CA TYR A 489 31.96 4.71 -3.68
C TYR A 489 33.00 5.83 -3.46
N LYS A 490 33.14 6.76 -4.42
CA LYS A 490 34.11 7.86 -4.33
C LYS A 490 33.73 8.85 -3.23
N ALA A 491 32.45 9.14 -3.05
CA ALA A 491 31.98 10.00 -1.96
C ALA A 491 32.30 9.42 -0.59
N ILE A 492 32.28 8.09 -0.46
CA ILE A 492 32.66 7.35 0.76
C ILE A 492 34.18 7.26 0.91
N GLY A 493 34.94 7.57 -0.16
CA GLY A 493 36.39 7.39 -0.25
C GLY A 493 36.81 5.92 -0.27
N SER A 494 35.98 5.06 -0.86
CA SER A 494 36.29 3.66 -1.15
C SER A 494 36.32 3.45 -2.66
N ASP A 495 37.07 2.45 -3.12
CA ASP A 495 37.10 2.05 -4.53
C ASP A 495 36.51 0.63 -4.74
N SER A 496 36.10 -0.05 -3.66
CA SER A 496 35.59 -1.42 -3.70
C SER A 496 34.57 -1.71 -2.60
N ASP A 497 33.79 -2.80 -2.76
CA ASP A 497 32.88 -3.27 -1.71
C ASP A 497 33.65 -3.76 -0.46
N THR A 498 34.86 -4.29 -0.62
CA THR A 498 35.73 -4.67 0.51
C THR A 498 36.15 -3.45 1.32
N GLY A 499 36.65 -2.40 0.67
CA GLY A 499 37.03 -1.16 1.36
C GLY A 499 35.83 -0.43 1.97
N LEU A 500 34.64 -0.61 1.39
CA LEU A 500 33.40 -0.10 1.97
C LEU A 500 33.06 -0.82 3.28
N ARG A 501 33.16 -2.16 3.31
CA ARG A 501 32.88 -2.96 4.52
C ARG A 501 33.83 -2.59 5.66
N GLU A 502 35.13 -2.45 5.38
CA GLU A 502 36.11 -2.01 6.38
C GLU A 502 35.72 -0.67 6.99
N LYS A 503 35.38 0.32 6.15
CA LYS A 503 34.91 1.63 6.65
C LYS A 503 33.60 1.56 7.43
N LEU A 504 32.67 0.71 7.01
CA LEU A 504 31.41 0.53 7.74
C LEU A 504 31.66 -0.06 9.12
N LEU A 505 32.55 -1.04 9.25
CA LEU A 505 32.95 -1.60 10.54
C LEU A 505 33.63 -0.55 11.42
N ASP A 506 34.52 0.27 10.85
CA ASP A 506 35.15 1.38 11.58
C ASP A 506 34.11 2.42 12.04
N LEU A 507 33.12 2.73 11.21
CA LEU A 507 32.03 3.64 11.55
C LEU A 507 31.16 3.08 12.68
N LEU A 508 30.81 1.79 12.63
CA LEU A 508 30.02 1.13 13.68
C LEU A 508 30.74 1.18 15.03
N LYS A 509 32.07 0.99 15.04
CA LYS A 509 32.91 1.16 16.25
C LYS A 509 32.90 2.58 16.77
N ILE A 510 32.93 3.59 15.89
CA ILE A 510 32.91 5.00 16.30
C ILE A 510 31.59 5.37 16.98
N VAL A 511 30.48 4.72 16.61
CA VAL A 511 29.15 4.98 17.17
C VAL A 511 28.71 3.96 18.22
N ASP A 512 29.61 3.08 18.67
CA ASP A 512 29.35 2.02 19.64
C ASP A 512 28.15 1.10 19.26
N LEU A 513 28.02 0.78 17.97
CA LEU A 513 26.97 -0.12 17.44
C LEU A 513 27.53 -1.41 16.83
N ASP A 514 28.84 -1.64 16.92
CA ASP A 514 29.48 -2.84 16.37
C ASP A 514 29.05 -4.11 17.10
N ASP A 515 29.00 -4.10 18.44
CA ASP A 515 28.54 -5.24 19.24
C ASP A 515 27.07 -5.60 18.95
N ASP A 516 26.19 -4.59 18.90
CA ASP A 516 24.77 -4.78 18.58
C ASP A 516 24.58 -5.34 17.16
N THR A 517 25.33 -4.78 16.20
CA THR A 517 25.28 -5.24 14.80
C THR A 517 25.81 -6.66 14.67
N TYR A 518 26.87 -7.00 15.41
CA TYR A 518 27.44 -8.34 15.45
C TYR A 518 26.46 -9.35 16.06
N ALA A 519 25.83 -9.02 17.19
CA ALA A 519 24.81 -9.84 17.83
C ALA A 519 23.58 -10.05 16.93
N LEU A 520 23.15 -9.00 16.22
CA LEU A 520 22.07 -9.08 15.23
C LEU A 520 22.47 -10.01 14.08
N GLY A 521 23.70 -9.87 13.57
CA GLY A 521 24.26 -10.75 12.55
C GLY A 521 24.26 -12.21 12.98
N LEU A 522 24.71 -12.51 14.21
CA LEU A 522 24.74 -13.86 14.77
C LEU A 522 23.34 -14.51 14.87
N ARG A 523 22.31 -13.72 15.14
CA ARG A 523 20.90 -14.18 15.15
C ARG A 523 20.31 -14.32 13.75
N GLY A 524 20.96 -13.76 12.73
CA GLY A 524 20.55 -13.85 11.34
C GLY A 524 20.83 -15.21 10.71
N THR A 525 20.22 -15.44 9.55
CA THR A 525 20.43 -16.63 8.72
C THR A 525 21.12 -16.24 7.41
N ILE A 526 21.81 -17.20 6.79
CA ILE A 526 22.44 -17.02 5.47
C ILE A 526 22.04 -18.13 4.52
N ASN A 527 21.90 -17.80 3.24
CA ASN A 527 21.72 -18.80 2.21
C ASN A 527 23.06 -19.52 1.91
N PRO A 528 23.18 -20.83 2.20
CA PRO A 528 24.43 -21.57 2.02
C PRO A 528 24.83 -21.72 0.54
N LEU A 529 23.90 -21.58 -0.40
CA LEU A 529 24.21 -21.64 -1.84
C LEU A 529 24.93 -20.37 -2.32
N GLU A 530 24.59 -19.22 -1.73
CA GLU A 530 25.16 -17.91 -2.08
C GLU A 530 26.44 -17.61 -1.30
N ASN A 531 26.59 -18.13 -0.08
CA ASN A 531 27.67 -17.78 0.87
C ASN A 531 28.52 -18.98 1.29
N LYS A 532 29.02 -19.76 0.33
CA LYS A 532 29.74 -21.02 0.59
C LYS A 532 30.94 -20.89 1.53
N GLU A 533 31.77 -19.87 1.32
CA GLU A 533 32.97 -19.64 2.13
C GLU A 533 32.61 -19.36 3.60
N LEU A 534 31.62 -18.47 3.84
CA LEU A 534 31.15 -18.18 5.18
C LEU A 534 30.54 -19.43 5.83
N THR A 535 29.78 -20.22 5.09
CA THR A 535 29.23 -21.50 5.56
C THR A 535 30.34 -22.47 6.01
N GLU A 536 31.42 -22.61 5.25
CA GLU A 536 32.57 -23.45 5.62
C GLU A 536 33.31 -22.92 6.86
N ASN A 537 33.46 -21.61 6.98
CA ASN A 537 34.06 -20.96 8.15
C ASN A 537 33.22 -21.17 9.41
N ILE A 538 31.88 -21.07 9.31
CA ILE A 538 30.97 -21.33 10.43
C ILE A 538 31.05 -22.80 10.88
N LEU A 539 31.15 -23.75 9.95
CA LEU A 539 31.35 -25.16 10.30
C LEU A 539 32.73 -25.42 10.94
N SER A 540 33.74 -24.66 10.56
CA SER A 540 35.07 -24.71 11.18
C SER A 540 35.04 -24.13 12.61
N ALA A 541 34.35 -23.00 12.80
CA ALA A 541 34.08 -22.40 14.10
C ALA A 541 33.30 -23.37 15.00
N ARG A 542 32.28 -24.07 14.49
CA ARG A 542 31.56 -25.13 15.24
C ARG A 542 32.53 -26.17 15.81
N LYS A 543 33.45 -26.70 14.99
CA LYS A 543 34.43 -27.70 15.45
C LYS A 543 35.38 -27.14 16.51
N ALA A 544 35.86 -25.91 16.32
CA ALA A 544 36.72 -25.24 17.28
C ALA A 544 35.99 -24.99 18.62
N LEU A 545 34.71 -24.59 18.57
CA LEU A 545 33.87 -24.45 19.76
C LEU A 545 33.69 -25.77 20.50
N GLN A 546 33.37 -26.86 19.78
CA GLN A 546 33.24 -28.20 20.35
C GLN A 546 34.52 -28.66 21.06
N GLU A 547 35.71 -28.35 20.53
CA GLU A 547 36.98 -28.65 21.21
C GLU A 547 37.16 -27.84 22.51
N ARG A 548 36.80 -26.55 22.51
CA ARG A 548 36.86 -25.72 23.73
C ARG A 548 35.86 -26.19 24.79
N LEU A 549 34.67 -26.62 24.38
CA LEU A 549 33.64 -27.17 25.28
C LEU A 549 34.03 -28.50 25.95
N LYS A 550 35.14 -29.14 25.57
CA LYS A 550 35.69 -30.30 26.30
C LYS A 550 36.38 -29.91 27.61
N GLN A 551 36.65 -28.63 27.83
CA GLN A 551 37.28 -28.15 29.07
C GLN A 551 36.27 -28.19 30.24
N PRO A 552 36.64 -28.73 31.41
CA PRO A 552 35.70 -28.94 32.53
C PRO A 552 35.03 -27.67 33.06
N GLU A 553 35.66 -26.51 32.87
CA GLU A 553 35.17 -25.23 33.38
C GLU A 553 33.99 -24.68 32.57
N ILE A 554 33.86 -25.09 31.30
CA ILE A 554 32.90 -24.52 30.33
C ILE A 554 31.95 -25.61 29.76
N SER A 555 32.28 -26.88 29.93
CA SER A 555 31.50 -28.02 29.41
C SER A 555 30.05 -28.06 29.89
N GLU A 556 29.76 -27.41 31.03
CA GLU A 556 28.42 -27.39 31.61
C GLU A 556 27.57 -26.17 31.17
N ALA A 557 28.14 -25.24 30.38
CA ALA A 557 27.43 -24.04 29.90
C ALA A 557 26.56 -24.30 28.65
N VAL A 558 26.80 -25.41 27.93
CA VAL A 558 26.10 -25.77 26.70
C VAL A 558 25.75 -27.26 26.72
N GLU A 559 24.50 -27.58 26.44
CA GLU A 559 24.06 -28.94 26.14
C GLU A 559 24.04 -29.13 24.62
N LEU A 560 25.04 -29.84 24.09
CA LEU A 560 25.19 -30.10 22.65
C LEU A 560 24.07 -30.98 22.11
N PHE A 561 23.71 -30.79 20.84
CA PHE A 561 22.75 -31.68 20.18
C PHE A 561 23.35 -33.06 19.91
N ASP A 562 22.62 -34.08 20.36
CA ASP A 562 22.96 -35.49 20.16
C ASP A 562 21.70 -36.21 19.67
N LYS A 563 21.82 -36.93 18.55
CA LYS A 563 20.69 -37.59 17.89
C LYS A 563 20.00 -38.60 18.80
N GLU A 564 20.76 -39.25 19.69
CA GLU A 564 20.29 -40.33 20.56
C GLU A 564 19.92 -39.86 21.97
N LYS A 565 20.10 -38.57 22.29
CA LYS A 565 19.78 -38.01 23.61
C LYS A 565 18.74 -36.91 23.54
N PHE A 566 18.00 -36.80 24.64
CA PHE A 566 17.06 -35.71 24.88
C PHE A 566 17.84 -34.52 25.46
N ASN A 567 17.69 -33.34 24.85
CA ASN A 567 18.32 -32.11 25.31
C ASN A 567 17.37 -31.38 26.26
N ASN A 568 17.74 -31.21 27.53
CA ASN A 568 16.85 -30.62 28.54
C ASN A 568 16.70 -29.10 28.41
N ASN A 569 17.61 -28.45 27.69
CA ASN A 569 17.60 -27.02 27.39
C ASN A 569 16.92 -26.67 26.05
N ALA A 570 16.55 -27.67 25.24
CA ALA A 570 15.73 -27.50 24.04
C ALA A 570 14.25 -27.71 24.37
N SER A 571 13.36 -27.10 23.58
CA SER A 571 11.92 -27.36 23.72
C SER A 571 11.58 -28.81 23.37
N VAL A 572 10.43 -29.31 23.84
CA VAL A 572 9.94 -30.63 23.46
C VAL A 572 9.71 -30.70 21.94
N ALA A 573 9.23 -29.64 21.31
CA ALA A 573 9.10 -29.55 19.85
C ALA A 573 10.45 -29.72 19.15
N GLU A 574 11.48 -28.98 19.56
CA GLU A 574 12.82 -29.11 19.00
C GLU A 574 13.41 -30.50 19.23
N ASN A 575 13.15 -31.12 20.39
CA ASN A 575 13.56 -32.49 20.66
C ASN A 575 12.82 -33.50 19.79
N LEU A 576 11.55 -33.29 19.45
CA LEU A 576 10.80 -34.17 18.56
C LEU A 576 11.28 -34.03 17.11
N LEU A 577 11.36 -32.78 16.63
CA LEU A 577 11.70 -32.47 15.24
C LEU A 577 13.17 -32.73 14.92
N PHE A 578 14.07 -32.41 15.87
CA PHE A 578 15.52 -32.44 15.70
C PHE A 578 16.00 -31.77 14.41
N GLY A 579 15.44 -30.59 14.14
CA GLY A 579 15.71 -29.78 12.98
C GLY A 579 15.03 -28.43 13.09
N THR A 580 15.33 -27.54 12.15
CA THR A 580 14.75 -26.20 12.08
C THR A 580 13.59 -26.20 11.09
N PRO A 581 12.38 -25.80 11.49
CA PRO A 581 11.24 -25.66 10.58
C PRO A 581 11.52 -24.69 9.43
N VAL A 582 11.00 -25.01 8.25
CA VAL A 582 11.03 -24.18 7.04
C VAL A 582 9.59 -23.90 6.60
N GLY A 583 9.20 -22.63 6.58
CA GLY A 583 7.82 -22.22 6.32
C GLY A 583 6.87 -22.59 7.47
N ASP A 584 5.57 -22.70 7.16
CA ASP A 584 4.51 -22.70 8.19
C ASP A 584 4.16 -24.08 8.78
N ASN A 585 4.63 -25.18 8.17
CA ASN A 585 4.11 -26.53 8.46
C ASN A 585 4.49 -27.08 9.85
N PHE A 586 5.65 -26.69 10.39
CA PHE A 586 6.17 -27.19 11.68
C PHE A 586 6.51 -26.05 12.66
N VAL A 587 5.87 -24.90 12.50
CA VAL A 587 5.96 -23.77 13.44
C VAL A 587 5.47 -24.23 14.82
N ILE A 588 6.24 -23.95 15.87
CA ILE A 588 6.05 -24.53 17.21
C ILE A 588 4.65 -24.24 17.75
N GLU A 589 4.12 -23.04 17.51
CA GLU A 589 2.80 -22.60 17.97
C GLU A 589 1.65 -23.39 17.34
N LYS A 590 1.86 -23.95 16.14
CA LYS A 590 0.85 -24.70 15.38
C LYS A 590 1.21 -26.18 15.20
N ILE A 591 2.31 -26.63 15.80
CA ILE A 591 2.85 -27.97 15.56
C ILE A 591 1.87 -29.08 15.97
N ALA A 592 1.02 -28.81 16.96
CA ALA A 592 -0.01 -29.75 17.43
C ALA A 592 -1.18 -29.91 16.45
N GLU A 593 -1.41 -28.94 15.57
CA GLU A 593 -2.44 -29.00 14.52
C GLU A 593 -2.01 -29.86 13.33
N ASN A 594 -0.72 -30.15 13.20
CA ASN A 594 -0.17 -30.90 12.08
C ASN A 594 -0.50 -32.40 12.19
N GLU A 595 -1.28 -32.93 11.23
CA GLU A 595 -1.73 -34.33 11.28
C GLU A 595 -0.56 -35.34 11.25
N TYR A 596 0.55 -35.03 10.57
CA TYR A 596 1.72 -35.91 10.54
C TYR A 596 2.42 -35.98 11.91
N VAL A 597 2.49 -34.85 12.62
CA VAL A 597 3.01 -34.81 14.01
C VAL A 597 2.09 -35.62 14.92
N ARG A 598 0.77 -35.47 14.80
CA ARG A 598 -0.21 -36.25 15.57
C ARG A 598 -0.09 -37.74 15.30
N GLU A 599 0.02 -38.14 14.04
CA GLU A 599 0.24 -39.54 13.65
C GLU A 599 1.52 -40.10 14.28
N THR A 600 2.61 -39.33 14.23
CA THR A 600 3.88 -39.70 14.88
C THR A 600 3.71 -39.90 16.38
N LEU A 601 2.98 -39.00 17.06
CA LEU A 601 2.70 -39.14 18.50
C LEU A 601 1.80 -40.35 18.80
N ARG A 602 0.82 -40.67 17.94
CA ARG A 602 -0.05 -41.86 18.09
C ARG A 602 0.76 -43.15 18.01
N LEU A 603 1.72 -43.22 17.08
CA LEU A 603 2.57 -44.40 16.88
C LEU A 603 3.39 -44.77 18.12
N VAL A 604 3.76 -43.78 18.93
CA VAL A 604 4.51 -43.98 20.19
C VAL A 604 3.65 -43.80 21.44
N GLU A 605 2.33 -43.77 21.29
CA GLU A 605 1.34 -43.62 22.38
C GLU A 605 1.52 -42.35 23.23
N LEU A 606 1.99 -41.25 22.62
CA LEU A 606 2.22 -39.97 23.30
C LEU A 606 1.06 -38.96 23.19
N GLU A 607 0.17 -39.05 22.20
CA GLU A 607 -0.85 -38.00 21.96
C GLU A 607 -1.73 -37.75 23.20
N ASN A 608 -2.34 -38.81 23.76
CA ASN A 608 -3.19 -38.69 24.95
C ASN A 608 -2.39 -38.33 26.22
N GLU A 609 -1.11 -38.67 26.26
CA GLU A 609 -0.24 -38.29 27.37
C GLU A 609 0.14 -36.82 27.30
N PHE A 610 0.40 -36.28 26.12
CA PHE A 610 0.63 -34.86 25.91
C PHE A 610 -0.61 -34.04 26.27
N VAL A 611 -1.83 -34.50 25.95
CA VAL A 611 -3.05 -33.83 26.41
C VAL A 611 -3.12 -33.75 27.94
N ARG A 612 -2.76 -34.84 28.64
CA ARG A 612 -2.73 -34.87 30.12
C ARG A 612 -1.64 -33.95 30.68
N VAL A 613 -0.42 -34.05 30.16
CA VAL A 613 0.70 -33.17 30.53
C VAL A 613 0.34 -31.71 30.27
N GLY A 614 -0.28 -31.40 29.13
CA GLY A 614 -0.71 -30.04 28.79
C GLY A 614 -1.77 -29.49 29.74
N ARG A 615 -2.72 -30.32 30.16
CA ARG A 615 -3.67 -29.95 31.22
C ARG A 615 -2.96 -29.64 32.53
N ASP A 616 -1.99 -30.46 32.93
CA ASP A 616 -1.26 -30.25 34.18
C ASP A 616 -0.35 -29.02 34.11
N VAL A 617 0.28 -28.77 32.96
CA VAL A 617 1.01 -27.54 32.64
C VAL A 617 0.11 -26.32 32.80
N ALA A 618 -1.05 -26.31 32.15
CA ALA A 618 -1.99 -25.20 32.22
C ALA A 618 -2.42 -24.96 33.68
N SER A 619 -2.70 -26.04 34.41
CA SER A 619 -3.05 -25.96 35.83
C SER A 619 -1.94 -25.32 36.66
N THR A 620 -0.69 -25.75 36.48
CA THR A 620 0.45 -25.20 37.21
C THR A 620 0.72 -23.75 36.83
N MET A 621 0.58 -23.38 35.55
CA MET A 621 0.78 -22.00 35.09
C MET A 621 -0.31 -21.05 35.60
N VAL A 622 -1.58 -21.46 35.53
CA VAL A 622 -2.69 -20.68 36.10
C VAL A 622 -2.50 -20.50 37.62
N GLU A 623 -2.05 -21.54 38.33
CA GLU A 623 -1.77 -21.45 39.77
C GLU A 623 -0.57 -20.54 40.09
N LEU A 624 0.55 -20.67 39.37
CA LEU A 624 1.76 -19.88 39.60
C LEU A 624 1.57 -18.38 39.33
N PHE A 625 0.70 -18.04 38.39
CA PHE A 625 0.53 -16.66 37.91
C PHE A 625 -0.84 -16.04 38.28
N ALA A 626 -1.67 -16.72 39.08
CA ALA A 626 -3.03 -16.28 39.42
C ALA A 626 -3.13 -14.84 39.96
N ASP A 627 -2.14 -14.41 40.73
CA ASP A 627 -2.13 -13.12 41.45
C ASP A 627 -1.25 -12.05 40.76
N LEU A 628 -0.72 -12.33 39.56
CA LEU A 628 0.16 -11.42 38.83
C LEU A 628 -0.61 -10.71 37.69
N PRO A 629 -0.41 -9.40 37.48
CA PRO A 629 -0.97 -8.71 36.32
C PRO A 629 -0.32 -9.24 35.03
N SER A 630 -1.04 -9.19 33.91
CA SER A 630 -0.65 -9.84 32.65
C SER A 630 0.64 -9.27 32.02
N ASP A 631 1.07 -8.09 32.44
CA ASP A 631 2.29 -7.39 32.02
C ASP A 631 3.48 -7.59 32.98
N HIS A 632 3.34 -8.43 34.01
CA HIS A 632 4.40 -8.65 35.00
C HIS A 632 5.65 -9.32 34.38
N GLU A 633 6.84 -8.86 34.76
CA GLU A 633 8.13 -9.30 34.20
C GLU A 633 8.34 -10.84 34.24
N TYR A 634 7.83 -11.50 35.28
CA TYR A 634 7.90 -12.96 35.42
C TYR A 634 7.21 -13.74 34.29
N PHE A 635 6.23 -13.16 33.58
CA PHE A 635 5.66 -13.81 32.40
C PHE A 635 6.72 -14.00 31.33
N SER A 636 7.49 -12.95 31.01
CA SER A 636 8.56 -13.01 30.01
C SER A 636 9.71 -13.96 30.40
N GLN A 637 9.95 -14.12 31.70
CA GLN A 637 11.06 -14.93 32.21
C GLN A 637 10.70 -16.41 32.38
N TYR A 638 9.48 -16.74 32.84
CA TYR A 638 9.14 -18.09 33.30
C TYR A 638 7.87 -18.69 32.68
N SER A 639 7.02 -17.89 32.01
CA SER A 639 5.83 -18.39 31.32
C SER A 639 6.04 -18.45 29.82
N PHE A 640 5.45 -19.46 29.18
CA PHE A 640 5.28 -19.53 27.72
C PHE A 640 3.82 -19.38 27.29
N ILE A 641 2.91 -19.21 28.26
CA ILE A 641 1.53 -18.78 28.03
C ILE A 641 1.49 -17.27 28.25
N ALA A 642 0.99 -16.51 27.28
CA ALA A 642 0.86 -15.06 27.43
C ALA A 642 -0.09 -14.73 28.60
N GLY A 643 0.19 -13.65 29.33
CA GLY A 643 -0.64 -13.25 30.47
C GLY A 643 -2.11 -13.04 30.09
N ASP A 644 -2.36 -12.56 28.88
CA ASP A 644 -3.71 -12.34 28.33
C ASP A 644 -4.45 -13.65 27.98
N ASP A 645 -3.73 -14.77 27.78
CA ASP A 645 -4.30 -16.08 27.44
C ASP A 645 -4.62 -16.93 28.69
N LEU A 646 -4.10 -16.58 29.87
CA LEU A 646 -4.36 -17.34 31.11
C LEU A 646 -5.85 -17.46 31.48
N PRO A 647 -6.70 -16.41 31.37
CA PRO A 647 -8.13 -16.54 31.66
C PRO A 647 -8.83 -17.59 30.80
N ASP A 648 -8.44 -17.73 29.53
CA ASP A 648 -8.96 -18.75 28.63
C ASP A 648 -8.59 -20.16 29.10
N PHE A 649 -7.33 -20.36 29.51
CA PHE A 649 -6.89 -21.64 30.08
C PHE A 649 -7.57 -21.95 31.42
N GLN A 650 -7.88 -20.94 32.24
CA GLN A 650 -8.67 -21.14 33.47
C GLN A 650 -10.08 -21.65 33.18
N ILE A 651 -10.76 -21.10 32.16
CA ILE A 651 -12.07 -21.59 31.70
C ILE A 651 -11.95 -23.02 31.16
N LEU A 652 -10.92 -23.28 30.35
CA LEU A 652 -10.66 -24.58 29.74
C LEU A 652 -10.42 -25.67 30.78
N LEU A 653 -9.62 -25.38 31.81
CA LEU A 653 -9.40 -26.27 32.96
C LEU A 653 -10.71 -26.57 33.71
N GLY A 654 -11.53 -25.54 33.95
CA GLY A 654 -12.84 -25.72 34.59
C GLY A 654 -13.80 -26.61 33.79
N ARG A 655 -13.72 -26.62 32.45
CA ARG A 655 -14.47 -27.56 31.60
C ARG A 655 -13.89 -28.97 31.67
N ALA A 656 -12.57 -29.09 31.64
CA ALA A 656 -11.87 -30.38 31.75
C ALA A 656 -12.21 -31.10 33.06
N GLU A 657 -12.32 -30.38 34.18
CA GLU A 657 -12.73 -30.94 35.47
C GLU A 657 -14.18 -31.46 35.48
N ARG A 658 -15.09 -30.81 34.75
CA ARG A 658 -16.51 -31.17 34.71
C ARG A 658 -16.82 -32.33 33.77
N LEU A 659 -16.19 -32.35 32.59
CA LEU A 659 -16.49 -33.29 31.51
C LEU A 659 -15.53 -34.50 31.50
N GLY A 660 -14.31 -34.34 32.02
CA GLY A 660 -13.21 -35.26 31.80
C GLY A 660 -12.58 -35.09 30.40
N LEU A 661 -11.26 -35.29 30.30
CA LEU A 661 -10.48 -35.00 29.08
C LEU A 661 -10.97 -35.76 27.83
N ASP A 662 -11.44 -37.00 27.98
CA ASP A 662 -11.88 -37.83 26.85
C ASP A 662 -13.23 -37.39 26.26
N SER A 663 -14.04 -36.66 27.02
CA SER A 663 -15.38 -36.19 26.61
C SER A 663 -15.41 -34.71 26.22
N MET A 664 -14.24 -34.05 26.19
CA MET A 664 -14.11 -32.67 25.72
C MET A 664 -14.20 -32.58 24.19
N GLU A 665 -14.58 -31.40 23.69
CA GLU A 665 -14.50 -31.10 22.26
C GLU A 665 -13.05 -31.20 21.77
N GLN A 666 -12.88 -31.57 20.50
CA GLN A 666 -11.56 -31.82 19.93
C GLN A 666 -10.68 -30.56 19.94
N GLU A 667 -11.28 -29.38 19.69
CA GLU A 667 -10.59 -28.09 19.73
C GLU A 667 -10.02 -27.78 21.13
N ASP A 668 -10.81 -28.01 22.18
CA ASP A 668 -10.39 -27.84 23.57
C ASP A 668 -9.23 -28.80 23.94
N ARG A 669 -9.27 -30.05 23.45
CA ARG A 669 -8.18 -31.03 23.65
C ARG A 669 -6.91 -30.64 22.91
N ASP A 670 -7.04 -30.11 21.70
CA ASP A 670 -5.91 -29.69 20.88
C ASP A 670 -5.18 -28.48 21.51
N ARG A 671 -5.89 -27.58 22.21
CA ARG A 671 -5.25 -26.52 23.02
C ARG A 671 -4.37 -27.08 24.16
N PHE A 672 -4.79 -28.15 24.82
CA PHE A 672 -3.91 -28.83 25.80
C PHE A 672 -2.76 -29.57 25.12
N LEU A 673 -2.99 -30.23 23.99
CA LEU A 673 -1.95 -30.94 23.24
C LEU A 673 -0.80 -30.02 22.80
N ALA A 674 -1.07 -28.74 22.55
CA ALA A 674 -0.08 -27.76 22.14
C ALA A 674 0.95 -27.41 23.23
N LEU A 675 0.53 -27.35 24.50
CA LEU A 675 1.36 -26.83 25.59
C LEU A 675 2.66 -27.61 25.85
N PRO A 676 2.69 -28.97 25.85
CA PRO A 676 3.91 -29.72 26.09
C PRO A 676 5.02 -29.41 25.09
N PHE A 677 4.68 -29.09 23.83
CA PHE A 677 5.66 -28.79 22.79
C PHE A 677 6.53 -27.57 23.10
N MET A 678 5.96 -26.58 23.80
CA MET A 678 6.64 -25.33 24.18
C MET A 678 7.50 -25.49 25.46
N LEU A 679 7.39 -26.61 26.17
CA LEU A 679 8.14 -26.81 27.40
C LEU A 679 9.63 -26.97 27.13
N ILE A 680 10.44 -26.21 27.86
CA ILE A 680 11.88 -26.42 28.04
C ILE A 680 12.09 -26.97 29.47
N PRO A 681 12.39 -28.28 29.63
CA PRO A 681 12.43 -28.91 30.96
C PRO A 681 13.38 -28.25 31.97
N ALA A 682 14.57 -27.82 31.54
CA ALA A 682 15.56 -27.18 32.42
C ALA A 682 15.15 -25.77 32.87
N ARG A 683 14.43 -25.02 32.00
CA ARG A 683 13.96 -23.66 32.27
C ARG A 683 12.71 -23.64 33.12
N HIS A 684 11.68 -24.39 32.75
CA HIS A 684 10.37 -24.34 33.41
C HIS A 684 10.29 -25.21 34.67
N ARG A 685 11.14 -26.25 34.80
CA ARG A 685 11.30 -27.08 36.00
C ARG A 685 10.00 -27.67 36.57
N LEU A 686 8.99 -27.89 35.73
CA LEU A 686 7.69 -28.42 36.17
C LEU A 686 7.71 -29.92 36.53
N GLY A 687 8.76 -30.65 36.14
CA GLY A 687 8.88 -32.09 36.40
C GLY A 687 7.88 -32.98 35.64
N LEU A 688 7.14 -32.42 34.67
CA LEU A 688 6.08 -33.12 33.94
C LEU A 688 6.59 -33.97 32.76
N ILE A 689 7.78 -33.68 32.25
CA ILE A 689 8.43 -34.46 31.18
C ILE A 689 9.35 -35.51 31.83
N THR A 690 8.77 -36.67 32.14
CA THR A 690 9.46 -37.79 32.79
C THR A 690 10.45 -38.50 31.85
N ASP A 691 11.38 -39.28 32.39
CA ASP A 691 12.34 -40.03 31.55
C ASP A 691 11.65 -41.03 30.60
N GLU A 692 10.47 -41.55 30.97
CA GLU A 692 9.65 -42.37 30.09
C GLU A 692 9.08 -41.58 28.91
N ILE A 693 8.62 -40.35 29.15
CA ILE A 693 8.17 -39.44 28.08
C ILE A 693 9.35 -39.06 27.19
N LYS A 694 10.52 -38.72 27.78
CA LYS A 694 11.74 -38.40 27.02
C LYS A 694 12.14 -39.55 26.09
N ALA A 695 12.14 -40.78 26.59
CA ALA A 695 12.47 -41.97 25.79
C ALA A 695 11.49 -42.18 24.62
N ARG A 696 10.20 -41.90 24.83
CA ARG A 696 9.19 -41.97 23.75
C ARG A 696 9.28 -40.82 22.77
N ILE A 697 9.65 -39.61 23.20
CA ILE A 697 9.93 -38.48 22.29
C ILE A 697 11.12 -38.82 21.39
N LEU A 698 12.16 -39.49 21.91
CA LEU A 698 13.29 -39.95 21.09
C LEU A 698 12.88 -41.01 20.07
N LYS A 699 11.98 -41.94 20.42
CA LYS A 699 11.39 -42.87 19.46
C LYS A 699 10.56 -42.12 18.40
N ALA A 700 9.75 -41.16 18.82
CA ALA A 700 8.94 -40.34 17.92
C ALA A 700 9.81 -39.54 16.96
N ARG A 701 10.95 -38.99 17.42
CA ARG A 701 11.96 -38.33 16.58
C ARG A 701 12.47 -39.25 15.46
N GLN A 702 12.79 -40.50 15.80
CA GLN A 702 13.28 -41.47 14.82
C GLN A 702 12.21 -41.82 13.78
N GLU A 703 10.96 -42.00 14.22
CA GLU A 703 9.80 -42.25 13.34
C GLU A 703 9.51 -41.04 12.43
N PHE A 704 9.52 -39.83 13.01
CA PHE A 704 9.29 -38.58 12.31
C PHE A 704 10.32 -38.36 11.19
N ALA A 705 11.61 -38.53 11.49
CA ALA A 705 12.66 -38.31 10.50
C ALA A 705 12.66 -39.38 9.39
N SER A 706 12.32 -40.63 9.71
CA SER A 706 12.38 -41.75 8.76
C SER A 706 11.19 -41.80 7.81
N ASN A 707 10.01 -41.38 8.28
CA ASN A 707 8.75 -41.55 7.56
C ASN A 707 8.15 -40.23 7.04
N ILE A 708 8.92 -39.14 7.03
CA ILE A 708 8.40 -37.83 6.59
C ILE A 708 7.94 -37.90 5.13
N PRO A 709 6.69 -37.51 4.81
CA PRO A 709 6.19 -37.49 3.43
C PRO A 709 7.03 -36.58 2.53
N ASP A 710 7.15 -36.95 1.24
CA ASP A 710 7.91 -36.14 0.26
C ASP A 710 7.39 -34.70 0.15
N SER A 711 6.09 -34.47 0.37
CA SER A 711 5.47 -33.14 0.40
C SER A 711 5.92 -32.27 1.58
N LEU A 712 6.31 -32.88 2.71
CA LEU A 712 6.73 -32.19 3.94
C LEU A 712 8.24 -32.21 4.14
N ARG A 713 9.00 -33.00 3.36
CA ARG A 713 10.46 -33.13 3.50
C ARG A 713 11.20 -31.79 3.35
N GLY A 714 10.70 -30.87 2.53
CA GLY A 714 11.26 -29.52 2.39
C GLY A 714 10.85 -28.53 3.48
N SER A 715 9.99 -28.93 4.43
CA SER A 715 9.48 -28.08 5.51
C SER A 715 10.30 -28.16 6.79
N ILE A 716 11.37 -28.94 6.81
CA ILE A 716 12.29 -29.04 7.93
C ILE A 716 13.71 -29.29 7.43
N GLU A 717 14.66 -28.57 8.03
CA GLU A 717 16.08 -28.79 7.82
C GLU A 717 16.66 -29.49 9.06
N PHE A 718 16.90 -30.80 8.93
CA PHE A 718 17.36 -31.62 10.05
C PHE A 718 18.76 -31.23 10.54
N TYR A 719 18.95 -31.25 11.85
CA TYR A 719 20.26 -31.00 12.44
C TYR A 719 21.26 -32.09 12.04
N SER A 720 22.42 -31.65 11.57
CA SER A 720 23.52 -32.51 11.17
C SER A 720 24.82 -31.85 11.57
N GLU A 721 25.69 -32.61 12.22
CA GLU A 721 26.97 -32.11 12.72
C GLU A 721 27.90 -31.64 11.58
N GLU A 722 27.82 -32.29 10.41
CA GLU A 722 28.67 -32.01 9.26
C GLU A 722 28.08 -30.99 8.28
N LYS A 723 26.78 -30.67 8.39
CA LYS A 723 26.09 -29.77 7.47
C LYS A 723 25.70 -28.47 8.15
N TYR A 724 25.74 -27.41 7.36
CA TYR A 724 25.16 -26.13 7.73
C TYR A 724 23.65 -26.19 7.55
N ASN A 725 22.92 -25.60 8.48
CA ASN A 725 21.47 -25.48 8.44
C ASN A 725 21.12 -24.06 7.98
N GLY A 726 20.62 -23.92 6.75
CA GLY A 726 20.22 -22.66 6.12
C GLY A 726 19.12 -21.91 6.87
N SER A 727 18.32 -22.64 7.63
CA SER A 727 17.14 -22.13 8.34
C SER A 727 17.44 -21.76 9.79
N ALA A 728 18.57 -22.19 10.34
CA ALA A 728 19.05 -21.85 11.67
C ALA A 728 19.94 -20.60 11.67
N SER A 729 19.99 -19.90 12.80
CA SER A 729 20.85 -18.73 12.96
C SER A 729 22.34 -19.09 12.82
N LEU A 730 23.20 -18.10 12.53
CA LEU A 730 24.66 -18.32 12.56
C LEU A 730 25.10 -18.81 13.93
N GLN A 731 24.56 -18.22 15.00
CA GLN A 731 24.83 -18.63 16.38
C GLN A 731 24.46 -20.09 16.64
N ASP A 732 23.26 -20.52 16.25
CA ASP A 732 22.82 -21.92 16.42
C ASP A 732 23.65 -22.88 15.57
N ASN A 733 24.06 -22.44 14.37
CA ASN A 733 24.96 -23.22 13.53
C ASN A 733 26.34 -23.37 14.17
N ILE A 734 26.90 -22.35 14.84
CA ILE A 734 28.19 -22.46 15.52
C ILE A 734 28.05 -23.29 16.79
N LEU A 735 27.02 -23.02 17.59
CA LEU A 735 26.78 -23.66 18.88
C LEU A 735 26.46 -25.16 18.74
N PHE A 736 25.64 -25.51 17.76
CA PHE A 736 25.10 -26.87 17.55
C PHE A 736 24.61 -27.51 18.87
N GLY A 737 23.84 -26.73 19.64
CA GLY A 737 23.37 -27.10 20.97
C GLY A 737 22.47 -26.01 21.57
N LYS A 738 22.14 -26.13 22.84
CA LYS A 738 21.40 -25.12 23.60
C LYS A 738 22.19 -24.68 24.82
N ILE A 739 22.11 -23.38 25.13
CA ILE A 739 22.73 -22.78 26.31
C ILE A 739 22.01 -23.30 27.56
N ALA A 740 22.78 -23.66 28.59
CA ALA A 740 22.26 -24.13 29.86
C ALA A 740 21.47 -23.03 30.58
N SER A 741 20.16 -23.22 30.71
CA SER A 741 19.23 -22.28 31.34
C SER A 741 19.23 -22.34 32.87
N ASP A 742 19.80 -23.39 33.45
CA ASP A 742 19.85 -23.67 34.88
C ASP A 742 21.07 -23.08 35.61
N LYS A 743 21.99 -22.46 34.86
CA LYS A 743 23.25 -21.89 35.35
C LYS A 743 23.34 -20.40 35.03
N ALA A 744 23.66 -19.61 36.04
CA ALA A 744 23.97 -18.18 35.88
C ALA A 744 25.15 -17.99 34.92
N ASP A 745 25.14 -16.88 34.19
CA ASP A 745 26.21 -16.42 33.29
C ASP A 745 26.51 -17.29 32.06
N SER A 746 25.81 -18.42 31.87
CA SER A 746 26.04 -19.32 30.71
C SER A 746 25.88 -18.61 29.36
N SER A 747 24.91 -17.68 29.26
CA SER A 747 24.69 -16.92 28.01
C SER A 747 25.85 -15.97 27.69
N GLU A 748 26.42 -15.33 28.71
CA GLU A 748 27.56 -14.41 28.55
C GLU A 748 28.83 -15.19 28.24
N GLN A 749 29.08 -16.29 28.97
CA GLN A 749 30.21 -17.19 28.73
C GLN A 749 30.19 -17.77 27.31
N VAL A 750 29.03 -18.23 26.84
CA VAL A 750 28.89 -18.78 25.48
C VAL A 750 29.04 -17.69 24.42
N GLY A 751 28.50 -16.49 24.66
CA GLY A 751 28.69 -15.35 23.76
C GLY A 751 30.17 -15.02 23.56
N ASN A 752 30.92 -14.87 24.66
CA ASN A 752 32.36 -14.63 24.62
C ASN A 752 33.12 -15.75 23.91
N LEU A 753 32.78 -17.00 24.19
CA LEU A 753 33.42 -18.16 23.57
C LEU A 753 33.18 -18.22 22.06
N ILE A 754 31.96 -17.92 21.61
CA ILE A 754 31.62 -17.85 20.19
C ILE A 754 32.45 -16.76 19.50
N SER A 755 32.56 -15.57 20.09
CA SER A 755 33.38 -14.48 19.56
C SER A 755 34.85 -14.88 19.45
N GLU A 756 35.44 -15.43 20.52
CA GLU A 756 36.84 -15.87 20.50
C GLU A 756 37.12 -17.01 19.49
N VAL A 757 36.12 -17.83 19.15
CA VAL A 757 36.27 -18.90 18.16
C VAL A 757 36.16 -18.37 16.74
N ILE A 758 35.34 -17.34 16.51
CA ILE A 758 35.21 -16.69 15.22
C ILE A 758 36.46 -15.85 14.89
N GLU A 759 37.11 -15.29 15.91
CA GLU A 759 38.34 -14.48 15.74
C GLU A 759 39.62 -15.31 15.50
N THR A 760 39.61 -16.62 15.82
CA THR A 760 40.74 -17.55 15.63
C THR A 760 40.63 -18.37 14.35
#